data_AF-A0A813W9R3-F1
#
_entry.id   AF-A0A813W9R3-F1
#
_cell.length_a   1.000
_cell.length_b   1.000
_cell.length_c   1.000
_cell.angle_alpha   90.00
_cell.angle_beta   90.00
_cell.angle_gamma   90.00
#
_symmetry.space_group_name_H-M   'P 1'
#
loop_
_entity.id
_entity.type
_entity.pdbx_description
1 polymer ?
#
loop_
_entity_poly.entity_id
_entity_poly.type
_entity_poly.pdbx_seq_one_letter_code
_entity_poly.pdbx_strand_id
1 'polypeptide(L)'
;MAQFSTYCRQLFVDNNVQLQNITEFEQSYCDKTPIWWYTHSPFLYSMVNHALRLMISDVIVRTRFFIDALHQHIDQLHKIQCTNQSFIVPFTVYRGHGLSKTKFEELVHSLHGFLSFNTFLFASKDPRTSHKFIESIVKDSDLIGIHFILHIDPTQTVTPFAFIGDISYSRDENEVLFSLHTIFRIDSIKRIDADDNRLYEVNLTLTDSINEELYVSTDSIKPSNLSNTEAWHQLAEALLKNNQFRQADEVYNSLLNSTTIENEQAVIYIQLAWIQEKQEHYREAMHFYEKAIEIYERTLPYNHLTLVNLYKWIGSIVYNIEEYSKALSLFKKILHIQQQSLAPDHIDLADTYNYIGNIYCKMNDYAEALAYHEKAYAVRQQSLPTIHSDLVLSLDNIGVLHYNMGNYSQALIYHHKSLVIQQQLPSVDQLGWSKSYDNIANVHYSMHDYVQALEFYKRALEIKQQSPSPAPIDLIRSFTNIGDTYDCLNHYPKALQSYENALAIQQQSFPTNYPDLSKSYYDIGRMQYKLDKNLQALSSFEKALEVQQQALPSNHPDLITTYTSLADVHNSLSDYSKALSSYEKILEIQKRMSPCNPVEFSNTYVNIANTQLKMGDRPKALVSYQKVLILRQTALAKNSLDRHQACDHVAHPEDS
;
A
#
# COMPACT_ATOMS: atom_id res chain seq x y z
N MET A 1 11.93 -18.65 -31.58
CA MET A 1 13.21 -18.58 -32.33
C MET A 1 13.34 -17.30 -33.17
N ALA A 2 12.56 -17.10 -34.24
CA ALA A 2 12.72 -15.92 -35.12
C ALA A 2 12.64 -14.56 -34.38
N GLN A 3 11.65 -14.36 -33.52
CA GLN A 3 11.52 -13.14 -32.69
C GLN A 3 12.68 -12.96 -31.70
N PHE A 4 13.24 -14.06 -31.19
CA PHE A 4 14.37 -14.05 -30.26
C PHE A 4 15.66 -13.61 -30.98
N SER A 5 15.90 -14.12 -32.19
CA SER A 5 17.10 -13.77 -32.91
C SER A 5 17.08 -12.33 -33.45
N THR A 6 15.91 -11.82 -33.86
CA THR A 6 15.75 -10.39 -34.19
C THR A 6 16.10 -9.50 -32.99
N TYR A 7 15.63 -9.86 -31.80
CA TYR A 7 15.95 -9.16 -30.57
C TYR A 7 17.46 -9.20 -30.25
N CYS A 8 18.10 -10.37 -30.37
CA CYS A 8 19.54 -10.50 -30.15
C CYS A 8 20.36 -9.65 -31.14
N ARG A 9 19.95 -9.59 -32.41
CA ARG A 9 20.62 -8.75 -33.43
C ARG A 9 20.51 -7.26 -33.13
N GLN A 10 19.41 -6.81 -32.53
CA GLN A 10 19.27 -5.43 -32.06
C GLN A 10 20.18 -5.15 -30.85
N LEU A 11 20.26 -6.10 -29.91
CA LEU A 11 21.08 -5.98 -28.70
C LEU A 11 22.59 -5.95 -28.98
N PHE A 12 23.04 -6.70 -30.00
CA PHE A 12 24.44 -6.84 -30.36
C PHE A 12 24.80 -6.19 -31.71
N VAL A 13 24.07 -5.14 -32.11
CA VAL A 13 24.21 -4.49 -33.43
C VAL A 13 25.64 -4.04 -33.75
N ASP A 14 26.41 -3.65 -32.73
CA ASP A 14 27.80 -3.18 -32.87
C ASP A 14 28.86 -4.28 -32.63
N ASN A 15 28.45 -5.55 -32.42
CA ASN A 15 29.36 -6.65 -32.11
C ASN A 15 29.32 -7.75 -33.19
N ASN A 16 30.17 -7.60 -34.20
CA ASN A 16 30.27 -8.51 -35.35
C ASN A 16 30.49 -9.98 -34.97
N VAL A 17 31.25 -10.25 -33.89
CA VAL A 17 31.50 -11.62 -33.41
C VAL A 17 30.21 -12.24 -32.87
N GLN A 18 29.44 -11.49 -32.07
CA GLN A 18 28.17 -11.99 -31.55
C GLN A 18 27.11 -12.11 -32.65
N LEU A 19 27.09 -11.22 -33.64
CA LEU A 19 26.19 -11.34 -34.79
C LEU A 19 26.46 -12.60 -35.63
N GLN A 20 27.73 -12.99 -35.76
CA GLN A 20 28.10 -14.26 -36.39
C GLN A 20 27.62 -15.46 -35.57
N ASN A 21 27.84 -15.45 -34.24
CA ASN A 21 27.35 -16.49 -33.34
C ASN A 21 25.81 -16.61 -33.35
N ILE A 22 25.08 -15.49 -33.44
CA ILE A 22 23.61 -15.49 -33.55
C ILE A 22 23.16 -16.12 -34.89
N THR A 23 23.90 -15.86 -35.97
CA THR A 23 23.60 -16.44 -37.29
C THR A 23 23.83 -17.96 -37.29
N GLU A 24 24.91 -18.42 -36.66
CA GLU A 24 25.19 -19.84 -36.49
C GLU A 24 24.15 -20.53 -35.60
N PHE A 25 23.76 -19.87 -34.50
CA PHE A 25 22.67 -20.33 -33.62
C PHE A 25 21.35 -20.45 -34.37
N GLU A 26 20.98 -19.50 -35.23
CA GLU A 26 19.77 -19.57 -36.05
C GLU A 26 19.77 -20.76 -37.02
N GLN A 27 20.91 -21.04 -37.65
CA GLN A 27 21.01 -22.04 -38.72
C GLN A 27 21.13 -23.47 -38.19
N SER A 28 21.83 -23.67 -37.07
CA SER A 28 22.21 -24.99 -36.58
C SER A 28 21.71 -25.29 -35.16
N TYR A 29 20.71 -24.55 -34.66
CA TYR A 29 20.18 -24.76 -33.30
C TYR A 29 19.84 -26.23 -33.02
N CYS A 30 19.11 -26.87 -33.95
CA CYS A 30 18.63 -28.25 -33.83
C CYS A 30 19.74 -29.31 -33.99
N ASP A 31 20.91 -28.92 -34.51
CA ASP A 31 22.01 -29.85 -34.80
C ASP A 31 22.86 -30.16 -33.55
N LYS A 32 22.68 -29.38 -32.48
CA LYS A 32 23.48 -29.44 -31.24
C LYS A 32 22.57 -29.44 -30.02
N THR A 33 23.13 -29.86 -28.88
CA THR A 33 22.37 -29.90 -27.62
C THR A 33 22.29 -28.52 -26.96
N PRO A 34 21.28 -28.27 -26.09
CA PRO A 34 21.19 -27.01 -25.34
C PRO A 34 22.43 -26.68 -24.52
N ILE A 35 23.07 -27.69 -23.92
CA ILE A 35 24.31 -27.50 -23.12
C ILE A 35 25.49 -27.11 -24.01
N TRP A 36 25.58 -27.68 -25.21
CA TRP A 36 26.60 -27.29 -26.18
C TRP A 36 26.43 -25.82 -26.56
N TRP A 37 25.21 -25.37 -26.87
CA TRP A 37 24.95 -23.95 -27.17
C TRP A 37 25.22 -23.03 -25.97
N TYR A 38 24.86 -23.47 -24.77
CA TYR A 38 25.09 -22.71 -23.55
C TYR A 38 26.59 -22.53 -23.24
N THR A 39 27.43 -23.50 -23.60
CA THR A 39 28.89 -23.45 -23.42
C THR A 39 29.62 -22.83 -24.61
N HIS A 40 29.08 -22.93 -25.82
CA HIS A 40 29.69 -22.40 -27.04
C HIS A 40 29.44 -20.90 -27.22
N SER A 41 28.22 -20.43 -26.98
CA SER A 41 27.76 -19.09 -27.37
C SER A 41 27.84 -18.08 -26.22
N PRO A 42 28.82 -17.15 -26.22
CA PRO A 42 29.00 -16.24 -25.10
C PRO A 42 27.82 -15.27 -24.92
N PHE A 43 27.13 -14.89 -26.02
CA PHE A 43 25.93 -14.05 -25.90
C PHE A 43 24.81 -14.77 -25.14
N LEU A 44 24.61 -16.06 -25.39
CA LEU A 44 23.52 -16.83 -24.80
C LEU A 44 23.78 -17.10 -23.32
N TYR A 45 25.00 -17.50 -22.98
CA TYR A 45 25.45 -17.62 -21.60
C TYR A 45 25.31 -16.30 -20.82
N SER A 46 25.85 -15.21 -21.37
CA SER A 46 25.82 -13.89 -20.73
C SER A 46 24.39 -13.38 -20.54
N MET A 47 23.59 -13.40 -21.61
CA MET A 47 22.24 -12.86 -21.63
C MET A 47 21.30 -13.63 -20.70
N VAL A 48 21.32 -14.97 -20.73
CA VAL A 48 20.48 -15.80 -19.85
C VAL A 48 20.85 -15.59 -18.39
N ASN A 49 22.14 -15.63 -18.05
CA ASN A 49 22.57 -15.43 -16.66
C ASN A 49 22.33 -14.00 -16.17
N HIS A 50 22.55 -12.99 -17.02
CA HIS A 50 22.28 -11.61 -16.67
C HIS A 50 20.78 -11.37 -16.44
N ALA A 51 19.95 -11.88 -17.35
CA ALA A 51 18.50 -11.75 -17.26
C ALA A 51 17.93 -12.45 -16.02
N LEU A 52 18.37 -13.68 -15.73
CA LEU A 52 17.95 -14.41 -14.53
C LEU A 52 18.45 -13.76 -13.24
N ARG A 53 19.69 -13.23 -13.23
CA ARG A 53 20.26 -12.56 -12.06
C ARG A 53 19.57 -11.25 -11.71
N LEU A 54 19.16 -10.48 -12.72
CA LEU A 54 18.50 -9.18 -12.57
C LEU A 54 16.98 -9.24 -12.75
N MET A 55 16.42 -10.44 -12.95
CA MET A 55 15.00 -10.66 -13.21
C MET A 55 14.44 -9.79 -14.36
N ILE A 56 15.17 -9.70 -15.48
CA ILE A 56 14.77 -8.90 -16.65
C ILE A 56 13.68 -9.66 -17.42
N SER A 57 12.42 -9.33 -17.15
CA SER A 57 11.23 -10.07 -17.63
C SER A 57 11.20 -10.25 -19.15
N ASP A 58 11.42 -9.19 -19.93
CA ASP A 58 11.38 -9.24 -21.41
C ASP A 58 12.43 -10.22 -21.97
N VAL A 59 13.65 -10.23 -21.43
CA VAL A 59 14.71 -11.15 -21.87
C VAL A 59 14.41 -12.58 -21.43
N ILE A 60 13.93 -12.79 -20.20
CA ILE A 60 13.57 -14.13 -19.70
C ILE A 60 12.45 -14.73 -20.57
N VAL A 61 11.41 -13.96 -20.88
CA VAL A 61 10.30 -14.40 -21.74
C VAL A 61 10.80 -14.76 -23.14
N ARG A 62 11.66 -13.93 -23.73
CA ARG A 62 12.22 -14.17 -25.08
C ARG A 62 13.20 -15.35 -25.11
N THR A 63 13.90 -15.63 -24.00
CA THR A 63 14.84 -16.75 -23.86
C THR A 63 14.22 -18.02 -23.29
N ARG A 64 12.93 -17.98 -22.90
CA ARG A 64 12.22 -19.07 -22.22
C ARG A 64 12.40 -20.42 -22.88
N PHE A 65 12.21 -20.50 -24.20
CA PHE A 65 12.34 -21.76 -24.94
C PHE A 65 13.72 -22.42 -24.73
N PHE A 66 14.77 -21.61 -24.61
CA PHE A 66 16.13 -22.08 -24.40
C PHE A 66 16.38 -22.46 -22.94
N ILE A 67 15.87 -21.67 -21.99
CA ILE A 67 15.94 -21.97 -20.55
C ILE A 67 15.25 -23.31 -20.26
N ASP A 68 14.06 -23.53 -20.81
CA ASP A 68 13.27 -24.76 -20.66
C ASP A 68 14.03 -25.96 -21.26
N ALA A 69 14.57 -25.81 -22.49
CA ALA A 69 15.35 -26.86 -23.15
C ALA A 69 16.64 -27.20 -22.39
N LEU A 70 17.32 -26.20 -21.83
CA LEU A 70 18.54 -26.39 -21.03
C LEU A 70 18.25 -27.12 -19.73
N HIS A 71 17.19 -26.72 -19.01
CA HIS A 71 16.78 -27.38 -17.77
C HIS A 71 16.39 -28.85 -18.01
N GLN A 72 15.57 -29.12 -19.03
CA GLN A 72 15.18 -30.48 -19.40
C GLN A 72 16.38 -31.36 -19.77
N HIS A 73 17.35 -30.80 -20.50
CA HIS A 73 18.55 -31.54 -20.88
C HIS A 73 19.44 -31.87 -19.67
N ILE A 74 19.56 -30.95 -18.69
CA ILE A 74 20.27 -31.23 -17.43
C ILE A 74 19.56 -32.34 -16.65
N ASP A 75 18.23 -32.29 -16.51
CA ASP A 75 17.45 -33.30 -15.80
C ASP A 75 17.55 -34.69 -16.45
N GLN A 76 17.49 -34.76 -17.78
CA GLN A 76 17.70 -36.01 -18.52
C GLN A 76 19.09 -36.60 -18.27
N LEU A 77 20.13 -35.77 -18.35
CA LEU A 77 21.50 -36.22 -18.09
C LEU A 77 21.71 -36.62 -16.63
N HIS A 78 21.14 -35.87 -15.69
CA HIS A 78 21.19 -36.18 -14.26
C HIS A 78 20.64 -37.59 -14.01
N LYS A 79 19.48 -37.91 -14.58
CA LYS A 79 18.86 -39.23 -14.47
C LYS A 79 19.72 -40.35 -15.08
N ILE A 80 20.36 -40.10 -16.23
CA ILE A 80 21.22 -41.09 -16.90
C ILE A 80 22.54 -41.30 -16.15
N GLN A 81 23.14 -40.21 -15.63
CA GLN A 81 24.45 -40.24 -15.00
C GLN A 81 24.36 -40.82 -13.58
N CYS A 82 23.33 -40.46 -12.82
CA CYS A 82 23.17 -40.88 -11.42
C CYS A 82 22.52 -42.25 -11.25
N THR A 83 22.00 -42.87 -12.33
CA THR A 83 21.53 -44.28 -12.31
C THR A 83 22.66 -45.30 -12.55
N ASN A 84 23.82 -44.86 -13.07
CA ASN A 84 25.00 -45.70 -13.23
C ASN A 84 25.82 -45.74 -11.92
N GLN A 85 26.12 -46.94 -11.41
CA GLN A 85 26.82 -47.17 -10.12
C GLN A 85 28.17 -46.43 -9.96
N SER A 86 28.80 -45.98 -11.05
CA SER A 86 30.06 -45.24 -11.05
C SER A 86 29.96 -43.78 -10.57
N PHE A 87 28.76 -43.20 -10.44
CA PHE A 87 28.58 -41.77 -10.10
C PHE A 87 27.91 -41.52 -8.74
N ILE A 88 27.77 -42.55 -7.90
CA ILE A 88 27.09 -42.47 -6.58
C ILE A 88 28.06 -42.02 -5.46
N VAL A 89 29.32 -41.70 -5.78
CA VAL A 89 30.31 -41.27 -4.78
C VAL A 89 30.24 -39.75 -4.59
N PRO A 90 30.12 -39.23 -3.35
CA PRO A 90 30.20 -37.81 -3.07
C PRO A 90 31.46 -37.16 -3.66
N PHE A 91 31.30 -35.97 -4.23
CA PHE A 91 32.39 -35.26 -4.90
C PHE A 91 32.37 -33.77 -4.56
N THR A 92 33.48 -33.09 -4.84
CA THR A 92 33.61 -31.64 -4.60
C THR A 92 33.92 -30.92 -5.90
N VAL A 93 33.28 -29.77 -6.09
CA VAL A 93 33.52 -28.86 -7.21
C VAL A 93 33.77 -27.45 -6.68
N TYR A 94 34.41 -26.63 -7.50
CA TYR A 94 34.94 -25.33 -7.13
C TYR A 94 34.42 -24.26 -8.08
N ARG A 95 34.08 -23.09 -7.53
CA ARG A 95 33.65 -21.93 -8.32
C ARG A 95 34.22 -20.64 -7.75
N GLY A 96 34.85 -19.84 -8.60
CA GLY A 96 35.28 -18.49 -8.22
C GLY A 96 34.14 -17.49 -8.38
N HIS A 97 34.02 -16.55 -7.44
CA HIS A 97 33.01 -15.49 -7.51
C HIS A 97 33.51 -14.17 -6.94
N GLY A 98 33.02 -13.05 -7.47
CA GLY A 98 33.24 -11.71 -6.91
C GLY A 98 31.95 -11.19 -6.28
N LEU A 99 32.01 -10.75 -5.03
CA LEU A 99 30.89 -10.11 -4.32
C LEU A 99 31.23 -8.65 -3.98
N SER A 100 30.23 -7.77 -3.99
CA SER A 100 30.38 -6.45 -3.36
C SER A 100 30.50 -6.61 -1.85
N LYS A 101 31.08 -5.61 -1.18
CA LYS A 101 31.20 -5.59 0.30
C LYS A 101 29.85 -5.83 0.99
N THR A 102 28.79 -5.17 0.53
CA THR A 102 27.43 -5.33 1.06
C THR A 102 26.89 -6.76 0.91
N LYS A 103 27.04 -7.37 -0.26
CA LYS A 103 26.59 -8.75 -0.50
C LYS A 103 27.44 -9.78 0.26
N PHE A 104 28.70 -9.47 0.51
CA PHE A 104 29.54 -10.29 1.35
C PHE A 104 29.11 -10.21 2.83
N GLU A 105 28.76 -9.04 3.33
CA GLU A 105 28.20 -8.88 4.68
C GLU A 105 26.90 -9.69 4.84
N GLU A 106 26.01 -9.65 3.85
CA GLU A 106 24.81 -10.52 3.80
C GLU A 106 25.17 -12.01 3.84
N LEU A 107 26.19 -12.43 3.08
CA LEU A 107 26.68 -13.81 3.09
C LEU A 107 27.22 -14.21 4.48
N VAL A 108 27.96 -13.32 5.15
CA VAL A 108 28.48 -13.57 6.50
C VAL A 108 27.36 -13.64 7.53
N HIS A 109 26.34 -12.78 7.42
CA HIS A 109 25.16 -12.82 8.29
C HIS A 109 24.32 -14.09 8.12
N SER A 110 24.40 -14.73 6.95
CA SER A 110 23.72 -16.00 6.64
C SER A 110 24.56 -17.24 6.94
N LEU A 111 25.68 -17.12 7.67
CA LEU A 111 26.47 -18.28 8.10
C LEU A 111 25.61 -19.31 8.84
N HIS A 112 25.73 -20.59 8.47
CA HIS A 112 24.86 -21.72 8.86
C HIS A 112 23.44 -21.71 8.26
N GLY A 113 23.10 -20.70 7.46
CA GLY A 113 21.87 -20.62 6.67
C GLY A 113 22.05 -21.18 5.25
N PHE A 114 21.21 -20.71 4.32
CA PHE A 114 21.14 -21.20 2.95
C PHE A 114 21.53 -20.12 1.93
N LEU A 115 22.19 -20.55 0.85
CA LEU A 115 22.54 -19.75 -0.32
C LEU A 115 21.89 -20.35 -1.56
N SER A 116 21.04 -19.58 -2.23
CA SER A 116 20.41 -19.97 -3.49
C SER A 116 21.11 -19.32 -4.69
N PHE A 117 21.35 -20.12 -5.73
CA PHE A 117 21.76 -19.61 -7.03
C PHE A 117 20.56 -19.59 -7.98
N ASN A 118 20.05 -18.38 -8.27
CA ASN A 118 18.95 -18.15 -9.22
C ASN A 118 19.42 -18.14 -10.69
N THR A 119 20.50 -18.86 -11.01
CA THR A 119 21.11 -18.98 -12.34
C THR A 119 21.64 -20.40 -12.52
N PHE A 120 21.80 -20.86 -13.77
CA PHE A 120 22.51 -22.12 -14.01
C PHE A 120 23.97 -21.99 -13.53
N LEU A 121 24.38 -22.93 -12.67
CA LEU A 121 25.65 -22.84 -11.96
C LEU A 121 26.70 -23.73 -12.64
N PHE A 122 27.80 -23.14 -13.09
CA PHE A 122 29.00 -23.89 -13.48
C PHE A 122 29.97 -24.04 -12.32
N ALA A 123 30.43 -25.25 -12.07
CA ALA A 123 31.53 -25.49 -11.13
C ALA A 123 32.48 -26.54 -11.70
N SER A 124 33.77 -26.34 -11.48
CA SER A 124 34.83 -27.21 -12.00
C SER A 124 35.27 -28.23 -10.96
N LYS A 125 35.64 -29.44 -11.36
CA LYS A 125 36.33 -30.38 -10.47
C LYS A 125 37.78 -29.96 -10.17
N ASP A 126 38.37 -29.07 -10.98
CA ASP A 126 39.73 -28.58 -10.77
C ASP A 126 39.73 -27.27 -9.95
N PRO A 127 40.25 -27.25 -8.71
CA PRO A 127 40.27 -26.05 -7.87
C PRO A 127 41.06 -24.90 -8.49
N ARG A 128 42.04 -25.19 -9.38
CA ARG A 128 42.89 -24.16 -10.01
C ARG A 128 42.09 -23.20 -10.90
N THR A 129 40.97 -23.66 -11.46
CA THR A 129 40.09 -22.82 -12.31
C THR A 129 39.47 -21.69 -11.50
N SER A 130 38.95 -22.02 -10.31
CA SER A 130 38.38 -21.04 -9.37
C SER A 130 39.44 -20.07 -8.84
N HIS A 131 40.63 -20.57 -8.50
CA HIS A 131 41.74 -19.70 -8.06
C HIS A 131 42.14 -18.69 -9.12
N LYS A 132 42.37 -19.13 -10.37
CA LYS A 132 42.69 -18.23 -11.50
C LYS A 132 41.62 -17.16 -11.72
N PHE A 133 40.35 -17.52 -11.57
CA PHE A 133 39.24 -16.58 -11.70
C PHE A 133 39.26 -15.53 -10.58
N ILE A 134 39.46 -15.94 -9.33
CA ILE A 134 39.51 -15.04 -8.18
C ILE A 134 40.72 -14.11 -8.26
N GLU A 135 41.91 -14.61 -8.63
CA GLU A 135 43.11 -13.79 -8.87
C GLU A 135 42.88 -12.68 -9.91
N SER A 136 42.03 -12.95 -10.91
CA SER A 136 41.65 -11.93 -11.91
C SER A 136 40.72 -10.85 -11.36
N ILE A 137 39.89 -11.19 -10.35
CA ILE A 137 38.91 -10.29 -9.72
C ILE A 137 39.53 -9.39 -8.66
N VAL A 138 40.53 -9.86 -7.91
CA VAL A 138 41.20 -9.08 -6.84
C VAL A 138 41.85 -7.79 -7.35
N LYS A 139 42.02 -7.66 -8.68
CA LYS A 139 42.45 -6.41 -9.35
C LYS A 139 41.42 -5.27 -9.24
N ASP A 140 40.14 -5.59 -9.04
CA ASP A 140 39.09 -4.62 -8.75
C ASP A 140 39.08 -4.30 -7.25
N SER A 141 39.15 -3.02 -6.88
CA SER A 141 39.20 -2.60 -5.47
C SER A 141 37.87 -2.82 -4.73
N ASP A 142 36.76 -2.95 -5.48
CA ASP A 142 35.41 -2.89 -4.92
C ASP A 142 34.79 -4.27 -4.68
N LEU A 143 35.46 -5.33 -5.14
CA LEU A 143 35.02 -6.70 -5.02
C LEU A 143 35.84 -7.50 -3.99
N ILE A 144 35.15 -8.43 -3.34
CA ILE A 144 35.70 -9.47 -2.47
C ILE A 144 35.68 -10.78 -3.26
N GLY A 145 36.84 -11.43 -3.33
CA GLY A 145 37.04 -12.70 -4.03
C GLY A 145 36.63 -13.88 -3.16
N ILE A 146 35.71 -14.70 -3.67
CA ILE A 146 35.15 -15.86 -2.97
C ILE A 146 35.51 -17.14 -3.72
N HIS A 147 36.16 -18.05 -3.02
CA HIS A 147 36.41 -19.43 -3.42
C HIS A 147 35.31 -20.32 -2.85
N PHE A 148 34.28 -20.59 -3.66
CA PHE A 148 33.26 -21.55 -3.28
C PHE A 148 33.77 -22.98 -3.45
N ILE A 149 33.70 -23.74 -2.37
CA ILE A 149 33.94 -25.19 -2.32
C ILE A 149 32.58 -25.85 -2.12
N LEU A 150 32.10 -26.56 -3.13
CA LEU A 150 30.76 -27.13 -3.15
C LEU A 150 30.84 -28.66 -3.01
N HIS A 151 30.37 -29.18 -1.88
CA HIS A 151 30.27 -30.60 -1.58
C HIS A 151 28.93 -31.13 -2.07
N ILE A 152 28.99 -32.12 -2.96
CA ILE A 152 27.83 -32.70 -3.64
C ILE A 152 27.67 -34.15 -3.23
N ASP A 153 26.49 -34.48 -2.69
CA ASP A 153 26.05 -35.85 -2.52
C ASP A 153 25.12 -36.23 -3.70
N PRO A 154 25.56 -37.11 -4.61
CA PRO A 154 24.77 -37.48 -5.80
C PRO A 154 23.56 -38.37 -5.47
N THR A 155 23.39 -38.81 -4.22
CA THR A 155 22.18 -39.54 -3.80
C THR A 155 20.95 -38.65 -3.62
N GLN A 156 21.15 -37.34 -3.63
CA GLN A 156 20.09 -36.33 -3.56
C GLN A 156 19.25 -36.32 -4.84
N THR A 157 17.93 -36.30 -4.71
CA THR A 157 17.01 -36.43 -5.85
C THR A 157 16.37 -35.11 -6.28
N VAL A 158 16.56 -34.04 -5.52
CA VAL A 158 15.77 -32.80 -5.66
C VAL A 158 16.40 -31.82 -6.65
N THR A 159 17.73 -31.72 -6.68
CA THR A 159 18.42 -30.71 -7.49
C THR A 159 19.19 -31.35 -8.66
N PRO A 160 18.68 -31.26 -9.90
CA PRO A 160 19.36 -31.81 -11.05
C PRO A 160 20.71 -31.13 -11.35
N PHE A 161 21.71 -31.95 -11.62
CA PHE A 161 23.00 -31.52 -12.14
C PHE A 161 23.54 -32.52 -13.16
N ALA A 162 24.39 -32.05 -14.07
CA ALA A 162 24.99 -32.88 -15.11
C ALA A 162 26.50 -32.68 -15.17
N PHE A 163 27.24 -33.77 -15.32
CA PHE A 163 28.62 -33.75 -15.80
C PHE A 163 28.61 -33.48 -17.31
N ILE A 164 29.33 -32.45 -17.74
CA ILE A 164 29.19 -31.93 -19.11
C ILE A 164 30.47 -32.03 -19.94
N GLY A 165 31.58 -32.54 -19.41
CA GLY A 165 32.87 -32.56 -20.12
C GLY A 165 32.84 -33.19 -21.52
N ASP A 166 32.04 -34.24 -21.71
CA ASP A 166 31.92 -34.92 -23.02
C ASP A 166 30.91 -34.26 -23.98
N ILE A 167 30.14 -33.28 -23.49
CA ILE A 167 28.96 -32.70 -24.17
C ILE A 167 29.12 -31.19 -24.41
N SER A 168 29.93 -30.52 -23.59
CA SER A 168 30.25 -29.10 -23.71
C SER A 168 31.02 -28.80 -25.00
N TYR A 169 31.07 -27.52 -25.36
CA TYR A 169 31.90 -27.04 -26.46
C TYR A 169 33.40 -27.28 -26.19
N SER A 170 33.84 -27.01 -24.95
CA SER A 170 35.21 -27.22 -24.47
C SER A 170 35.37 -28.61 -23.87
N ARG A 171 35.77 -29.59 -24.69
CA ARG A 171 35.90 -31.00 -24.30
C ARG A 171 36.96 -31.30 -23.24
N ASP A 172 37.83 -30.36 -22.95
CA ASP A 172 38.93 -30.51 -21.98
C ASP A 172 38.56 -30.03 -20.56
N GLU A 173 37.34 -29.48 -20.37
CA GLU A 173 36.91 -28.90 -19.10
C GLU A 173 36.07 -29.89 -18.27
N ASN A 174 36.59 -30.24 -17.10
CA ASN A 174 35.97 -31.21 -16.19
C ASN A 174 34.93 -30.53 -15.29
N GLU A 175 33.79 -30.17 -15.88
CA GLU A 175 32.78 -29.30 -15.26
C GLU A 175 31.46 -30.00 -14.93
N VAL A 176 30.75 -29.40 -13.96
CA VAL A 176 29.42 -29.75 -13.51
C VAL A 176 28.50 -28.55 -13.68
N LEU A 177 27.36 -28.77 -14.32
CA LEU A 177 26.32 -27.78 -14.54
C LEU A 177 25.10 -28.12 -13.68
N PHE A 178 24.69 -27.18 -12.81
CA PHE A 178 23.49 -27.33 -11.98
C PHE A 178 22.30 -26.57 -12.56
N SER A 179 21.10 -27.07 -12.28
CA SER A 179 19.84 -26.43 -12.66
C SER A 179 19.59 -25.11 -11.92
N LEU A 180 18.55 -24.38 -12.34
CA LEU A 180 18.07 -23.20 -11.63
C LEU A 180 17.65 -23.53 -10.19
N HIS A 181 17.75 -22.53 -9.31
CA HIS A 181 17.35 -22.59 -7.90
C HIS A 181 18.09 -23.67 -7.11
N THR A 182 19.35 -23.91 -7.45
CA THR A 182 20.22 -24.79 -6.67
C THR A 182 20.53 -24.12 -5.33
N ILE A 183 20.20 -24.81 -4.23
CA ILE A 183 20.39 -24.31 -2.86
C ILE A 183 21.52 -25.06 -2.19
N PHE A 184 22.39 -24.31 -1.51
CA PHE A 184 23.46 -24.84 -0.68
C PHE A 184 23.32 -24.36 0.75
N ARG A 185 23.68 -25.22 1.71
CA ARG A 185 23.90 -24.80 3.09
C ARG A 185 25.30 -24.21 3.25
N ILE A 186 25.42 -23.10 3.95
CA ILE A 186 26.70 -22.44 4.24
C ILE A 186 27.33 -23.10 5.46
N ASP A 187 28.38 -23.90 5.25
CA ASP A 187 29.03 -24.67 6.31
C ASP A 187 30.07 -23.83 7.07
N SER A 188 30.91 -23.11 6.34
CA SER A 188 31.91 -22.21 6.94
C SER A 188 32.38 -21.15 5.95
N ILE A 189 32.79 -20.01 6.50
CA ILE A 189 33.44 -18.92 5.77
C ILE A 189 34.80 -18.71 6.43
N LYS A 190 35.88 -18.87 5.67
CA LYS A 190 37.27 -18.77 6.16
C LYS A 190 38.04 -17.80 5.28
N ARG A 191 38.96 -17.06 5.87
CA ARG A 191 39.87 -16.20 5.10
C ARG A 191 41.04 -17.04 4.57
N ILE A 192 41.40 -16.87 3.29
CA ILE A 192 42.44 -17.67 2.62
C ILE A 192 43.84 -17.17 2.96
N ASP A 193 44.03 -15.85 3.00
CA ASP A 193 45.32 -15.21 3.28
C ASP A 193 45.22 -14.29 4.51
N ALA A 194 46.27 -14.23 5.33
CA ALA A 194 46.36 -13.28 6.43
C ALA A 194 46.72 -11.87 5.96
N ASP A 195 47.39 -11.73 4.82
CA ASP A 195 47.88 -10.47 4.28
C ASP A 195 46.89 -9.78 3.32
N ASP A 196 45.96 -10.53 2.69
CA ASP A 196 44.88 -9.98 1.87
C ASP A 196 43.50 -10.19 2.51
N ASN A 197 42.91 -9.10 3.01
CA ASN A 197 41.60 -9.11 3.68
C ASN A 197 40.41 -9.33 2.73
N ARG A 198 40.63 -9.58 1.43
CA ARG A 198 39.58 -9.66 0.40
C ARG A 198 39.42 -11.05 -0.22
N LEU A 199 40.07 -12.08 0.32
CA LEU A 199 40.00 -13.45 -0.17
C LEU A 199 39.42 -14.41 0.87
N TYR A 200 38.29 -15.02 0.51
CA TYR A 200 37.57 -15.94 1.40
C TYR A 200 37.26 -17.27 0.71
N GLU A 201 37.41 -18.34 1.45
CA GLU A 201 36.92 -19.68 1.16
C GLU A 201 35.55 -19.85 1.82
N VAL A 202 34.59 -20.35 1.05
CA VAL A 202 33.24 -20.61 1.54
C VAL A 202 32.89 -22.06 1.21
N ASN A 203 32.77 -22.86 2.27
CA ASN A 203 32.38 -24.27 2.16
C ASN A 203 30.86 -24.37 2.15
N LEU A 204 30.35 -25.04 1.12
CA LEU A 204 28.93 -25.19 0.81
C LEU A 204 28.60 -26.67 0.65
N THR A 205 27.50 -27.13 1.26
CA THR A 205 26.99 -28.48 1.06
C THR A 205 25.66 -28.42 0.30
N LEU A 206 25.54 -29.16 -0.80
CA LEU A 206 24.28 -29.29 -1.52
C LEU A 206 23.24 -29.92 -0.58
N THR A 207 22.05 -29.34 -0.50
CA THR A 207 21.06 -29.74 0.49
C THR A 207 19.69 -30.01 -0.13
N ASP A 208 19.08 -31.08 0.36
CA ASP A 208 17.69 -31.46 0.12
C ASP A 208 16.74 -30.92 1.20
N SER A 209 17.21 -30.14 2.19
CA SER A 209 16.46 -29.75 3.42
C SER A 209 15.32 -28.74 3.20
N ILE A 210 14.48 -29.08 2.25
CA ILE A 210 13.04 -29.15 2.38
C ILE A 210 12.70 -29.92 3.67
N ASN A 211 12.57 -29.23 4.80
CA ASN A 211 11.52 -29.50 5.79
C ASN A 211 11.53 -28.45 6.93
N GLU A 212 10.36 -27.84 7.08
CA GLU A 212 9.76 -27.20 8.27
C GLU A 212 9.75 -25.68 8.49
N GLU A 213 10.54 -24.82 7.81
CA GLU A 213 10.32 -23.35 8.00
C GLU A 213 10.32 -22.48 6.73
N LEU A 214 10.78 -22.99 5.59
CA LEU A 214 10.70 -22.26 4.31
C LEU A 214 9.69 -22.85 3.31
N TYR A 215 9.14 -24.03 3.64
CA TYR A 215 8.24 -24.77 2.75
C TYR A 215 6.77 -24.35 2.82
N VAL A 216 6.39 -23.46 3.75
CA VAL A 216 5.06 -22.83 3.78
C VAL A 216 4.97 -21.66 2.78
N SER A 217 6.09 -21.26 2.16
CA SER A 217 6.11 -20.15 1.20
C SER A 217 6.39 -20.56 -0.26
N THR A 218 6.78 -21.81 -0.53
CA THR A 218 7.22 -22.21 -1.89
C THR A 218 6.82 -23.61 -2.37
N ASP A 219 5.87 -24.32 -1.73
CA ASP A 219 5.36 -25.59 -2.31
C ASP A 219 3.84 -25.64 -2.49
N SER A 220 3.42 -25.13 -3.65
CA SER A 220 2.48 -25.83 -4.53
C SER A 220 3.21 -26.49 -5.72
N ILE A 221 4.48 -26.88 -5.55
CA ILE A 221 5.37 -27.31 -6.64
C ILE A 221 5.69 -28.81 -6.52
N LYS A 222 4.83 -29.63 -7.14
CA LYS A 222 5.26 -30.88 -7.79
C LYS A 222 4.94 -30.78 -9.28
N PRO A 223 5.92 -30.61 -10.18
CA PRO A 223 5.70 -30.72 -11.61
C PRO A 223 5.92 -32.18 -12.01
N SER A 224 4.89 -33.00 -11.86
CA SER A 224 4.86 -34.27 -12.58
C SER A 224 3.61 -34.49 -13.42
N ASN A 225 2.72 -33.48 -13.54
CA ASN A 225 1.59 -33.50 -14.49
C ASN A 225 0.90 -32.13 -14.74
N LEU A 226 1.50 -30.99 -14.37
CA LEU A 226 0.82 -29.69 -14.44
C LEU A 226 0.76 -29.15 -15.88
N SER A 227 -0.41 -28.64 -16.26
CA SER A 227 -0.61 -27.96 -17.54
C SER A 227 0.19 -26.64 -17.60
N ASN A 228 0.55 -26.18 -18.81
CA ASN A 228 1.33 -24.95 -18.99
C ASN A 228 0.67 -23.75 -18.27
N THR A 229 -0.66 -23.65 -18.28
CA THR A 229 -1.45 -22.57 -17.67
C THR A 229 -1.29 -22.49 -16.14
N GLU A 230 -1.34 -23.63 -15.44
CA GLU A 230 -1.25 -23.69 -13.96
C GLU A 230 0.11 -23.21 -13.44
N ALA A 231 1.20 -23.52 -14.15
CA ALA A 231 2.54 -23.06 -13.77
C ALA A 231 2.70 -21.52 -13.88
N TRP A 232 2.05 -20.88 -14.86
CA TRP A 232 2.07 -19.41 -15.00
C TRP A 232 1.18 -18.72 -13.99
N HIS A 233 0.03 -19.32 -13.64
CA HIS A 233 -0.79 -18.85 -12.53
C HIS A 233 0.03 -18.81 -11.23
N GLN A 234 0.80 -19.86 -10.95
CA GLN A 234 1.66 -19.93 -9.76
C GLN A 234 2.78 -18.89 -9.76
N LEU A 235 3.42 -18.64 -10.92
CA LEU A 235 4.41 -17.57 -11.05
C LEU A 235 3.80 -16.20 -10.76
N ALA A 236 2.64 -15.91 -11.36
CA ALA A 236 1.97 -14.64 -11.16
C ALA A 236 1.57 -14.44 -9.69
N GLU A 237 1.04 -15.47 -9.02
CA GLU A 237 0.76 -15.42 -7.58
C GLU A 237 2.03 -15.17 -6.73
N ALA A 238 3.17 -15.76 -7.09
CA ALA A 238 4.44 -15.49 -6.42
C ALA A 238 4.88 -14.03 -6.61
N LEU A 239 4.71 -13.46 -7.80
CA LEU A 239 4.96 -12.05 -8.08
C LEU A 239 4.05 -11.14 -7.24
N LEU A 240 2.78 -11.51 -7.08
CA LEU A 240 1.82 -10.78 -6.24
C LEU A 240 2.20 -10.81 -4.76
N LYS A 241 2.63 -11.95 -4.24
CA LYS A 241 3.13 -12.08 -2.85
C LYS A 241 4.35 -11.19 -2.61
N ASN A 242 5.17 -10.96 -3.63
CA ASN A 242 6.33 -10.08 -3.58
C ASN A 242 6.00 -8.60 -3.91
N ASN A 243 4.71 -8.22 -3.97
CA ASN A 243 4.24 -6.87 -4.34
C ASN A 243 4.70 -6.40 -5.73
N GLN A 244 5.01 -7.32 -6.65
CA GLN A 244 5.44 -7.02 -8.01
C GLN A 244 4.22 -6.93 -8.96
N PHE A 245 3.29 -6.02 -8.65
CA PHE A 245 1.98 -5.93 -9.31
C PHE A 245 2.06 -5.73 -10.83
N ARG A 246 3.00 -4.91 -11.33
CA ARG A 246 3.19 -4.70 -12.78
C ARG A 246 3.61 -5.98 -13.51
N GLN A 247 4.50 -6.77 -12.90
CA GLN A 247 5.01 -7.99 -13.52
C GLN A 247 3.95 -9.09 -13.51
N ALA A 248 3.19 -9.19 -12.42
CA ALA A 248 2.04 -10.10 -12.35
C ALA A 248 0.96 -9.74 -13.38
N ASP A 249 0.70 -8.44 -13.60
CA ASP A 249 -0.24 -7.95 -14.63
C ASP A 249 0.18 -8.40 -16.04
N GLU A 250 1.45 -8.26 -16.39
CA GLU A 250 1.99 -8.72 -17.68
C GLU A 250 1.82 -10.24 -17.87
N VAL A 251 2.07 -11.04 -16.82
CA VAL A 251 1.91 -12.50 -16.87
C VAL A 251 0.44 -12.89 -17.07
N TYR A 252 -0.49 -12.30 -16.31
CA TYR A 252 -1.92 -12.60 -16.46
C TYR A 252 -2.50 -12.12 -17.79
N ASN A 253 -2.07 -10.98 -18.31
CA ASN A 253 -2.46 -10.54 -19.66
C ASN A 253 -1.94 -11.49 -20.75
N SER A 254 -0.75 -12.05 -20.59
CA SER A 254 -0.22 -13.07 -21.49
C SER A 254 -1.01 -14.39 -21.41
N LEU A 255 -1.37 -14.82 -20.20
CA LEU A 255 -2.24 -15.97 -19.97
C LEU A 255 -3.62 -15.78 -20.61
N LEU A 256 -4.22 -14.60 -20.45
CA LEU A 256 -5.52 -14.28 -21.02
C LEU A 256 -5.52 -14.42 -22.55
N ASN A 257 -4.45 -13.96 -23.22
CA ASN A 257 -4.30 -14.04 -24.67
C ASN A 257 -4.06 -15.47 -25.19
N SER A 258 -3.55 -16.37 -24.35
CA SER A 258 -3.26 -17.76 -24.72
C SER A 258 -4.36 -18.76 -24.35
N THR A 259 -5.24 -18.37 -23.43
CA THR A 259 -6.31 -19.24 -22.89
C THR A 259 -7.61 -19.05 -23.68
N THR A 260 -8.18 -20.16 -24.17
CA THR A 260 -9.45 -20.16 -24.91
C THR A 260 -10.64 -20.69 -24.10
N ILE A 261 -10.40 -21.20 -22.89
CA ILE A 261 -11.41 -21.79 -22.02
C ILE A 261 -12.07 -20.67 -21.20
N GLU A 262 -13.38 -20.46 -21.39
CA GLU A 262 -14.14 -19.36 -20.75
C GLU A 262 -13.99 -19.36 -19.22
N ASN A 263 -14.08 -20.52 -18.56
CA ASN A 263 -13.94 -20.62 -17.10
C ASN A 263 -12.56 -20.21 -16.60
N GLU A 264 -11.49 -20.55 -17.34
CA GLU A 264 -10.12 -20.14 -16.98
C GLU A 264 -9.91 -18.65 -17.25
N GLN A 265 -10.48 -18.11 -18.33
CA GLN A 265 -10.49 -16.68 -18.59
C GLN A 265 -11.17 -15.90 -17.45
N ALA A 266 -12.28 -16.41 -16.92
CA ALA A 266 -12.97 -15.79 -15.78
C ALA A 266 -12.09 -15.73 -14.52
N VAL A 267 -11.31 -16.78 -14.24
CA VAL A 267 -10.32 -16.78 -13.14
C VAL A 267 -9.23 -15.74 -13.41
N ILE A 268 -8.70 -15.67 -14.63
CA ILE A 268 -7.67 -14.69 -15.00
C ILE A 268 -8.20 -13.25 -14.86
N TYR A 269 -9.44 -12.99 -15.29
CA TYR A 269 -10.09 -11.69 -15.11
C TYR A 269 -10.21 -11.30 -13.64
N ILE A 270 -10.55 -12.24 -12.74
CA ILE A 270 -10.58 -11.98 -11.29
C ILE A 270 -9.20 -11.55 -10.77
N GLN A 271 -8.13 -12.21 -11.22
CA GLN A 271 -6.77 -11.88 -10.79
C GLN A 271 -6.33 -10.52 -11.33
N LEU A 272 -6.58 -10.22 -12.60
CA LEU A 272 -6.32 -8.89 -13.19
C LEU A 272 -7.09 -7.80 -12.45
N ALA A 273 -8.37 -8.04 -12.14
CA ALA A 273 -9.18 -7.09 -11.39
C ALA A 273 -8.58 -6.78 -10.01
N TRP A 274 -8.14 -7.82 -9.28
CA TRP A 274 -7.49 -7.66 -7.98
C TRP A 274 -6.18 -6.86 -8.06
N ILE A 275 -5.38 -7.10 -9.11
CA ILE A 275 -4.14 -6.35 -9.35
C ILE A 275 -4.44 -4.88 -9.59
N GLN A 276 -5.43 -4.57 -10.41
CA GLN A 276 -5.83 -3.20 -10.70
C GLN A 276 -6.43 -2.52 -9.46
N GLU A 277 -7.16 -3.23 -8.61
CA GLU A 277 -7.64 -2.72 -7.32
C GLU A 277 -6.47 -2.33 -6.40
N LYS A 278 -5.43 -3.16 -6.31
CA LYS A 278 -4.21 -2.86 -5.53
C LYS A 278 -3.43 -1.66 -6.06
N GLN A 279 -3.58 -1.34 -7.35
CA GLN A 279 -3.01 -0.15 -7.98
C GLN A 279 -3.95 1.06 -7.96
N GLU A 280 -5.10 0.96 -7.27
CA GLU A 280 -6.15 1.99 -7.21
C GLU A 280 -6.78 2.35 -8.58
N HIS A 281 -6.58 1.50 -9.59
CA HIS A 281 -7.21 1.63 -10.92
C HIS A 281 -8.63 1.03 -10.91
N TYR A 282 -9.51 1.64 -10.11
CA TYR A 282 -10.84 1.10 -9.82
C TYR A 282 -11.73 0.86 -11.05
N ARG A 283 -11.62 1.69 -12.08
CA ARG A 283 -12.40 1.53 -13.33
C ARG A 283 -12.00 0.28 -14.11
N GLU A 284 -10.71 0.01 -14.20
CA GLU A 284 -10.17 -1.15 -14.91
C GLU A 284 -10.46 -2.43 -14.10
N ALA A 285 -10.31 -2.37 -12.78
CA ALA A 285 -10.69 -3.45 -11.88
C ALA A 285 -12.16 -3.84 -12.05
N MET A 286 -13.06 -2.85 -12.07
CA MET A 286 -14.49 -3.07 -12.27
C MET A 286 -14.78 -3.71 -13.63
N HIS A 287 -14.13 -3.25 -14.70
CA HIS A 287 -14.29 -3.83 -16.04
C HIS A 287 -13.94 -5.32 -16.09
N PHE A 288 -12.83 -5.73 -15.44
CA PHE A 288 -12.44 -7.14 -15.39
C PHE A 288 -13.39 -7.98 -14.53
N TYR A 289 -13.88 -7.47 -13.40
CA TYR A 289 -14.90 -8.18 -12.62
C TYR A 289 -16.23 -8.36 -13.39
N GLU A 290 -16.67 -7.34 -14.13
CA GLU A 290 -17.86 -7.45 -15.00
C GLU A 290 -17.71 -8.55 -16.04
N LYS A 291 -16.51 -8.68 -16.64
CA LYS A 291 -16.19 -9.76 -17.59
C LYS A 291 -16.23 -11.15 -16.94
N ALA A 292 -15.72 -11.29 -15.72
CA ALA A 292 -15.81 -12.54 -14.98
C ALA A 292 -17.27 -12.90 -14.63
N ILE A 293 -18.08 -11.91 -14.25
CA ILE A 293 -19.52 -12.10 -13.96
C ILE A 293 -20.27 -12.54 -15.22
N GLU A 294 -20.03 -11.91 -16.37
CA GLU A 294 -20.67 -12.26 -17.65
C GLU A 294 -20.49 -13.74 -17.99
N ILE A 295 -19.30 -14.29 -17.72
CA ILE A 295 -19.00 -15.71 -17.93
C ILE A 295 -19.70 -16.56 -16.87
N TYR A 296 -19.54 -16.23 -15.59
CA TYR A 296 -20.07 -17.07 -14.51
C TYR A 296 -21.60 -17.05 -14.37
N GLU A 297 -22.28 -15.98 -14.77
CA GLU A 297 -23.75 -15.95 -14.84
C GLU A 297 -24.29 -16.92 -15.90
N ARG A 298 -23.49 -17.24 -16.95
CA ARG A 298 -23.85 -18.24 -17.96
C ARG A 298 -23.55 -19.66 -17.52
N THR A 299 -22.52 -19.88 -16.70
CA THR A 299 -21.99 -21.22 -16.40
C THR A 299 -22.36 -21.74 -15.02
N LEU A 300 -22.65 -20.86 -14.05
CA LEU A 300 -22.92 -21.22 -12.67
C LEU A 300 -24.37 -20.89 -12.25
N PRO A 301 -24.94 -21.62 -11.27
CA PRO A 301 -26.21 -21.25 -10.67
C PRO A 301 -26.19 -19.85 -10.06
N TYR A 302 -27.32 -19.16 -10.08
CA TYR A 302 -27.46 -17.79 -9.56
C TYR A 302 -27.00 -17.62 -8.10
N ASN A 303 -27.12 -18.66 -7.27
CA ASN A 303 -26.73 -18.67 -5.86
C ASN A 303 -25.30 -19.15 -5.60
N HIS A 304 -24.48 -19.32 -6.64
CA HIS A 304 -23.11 -19.81 -6.50
C HIS A 304 -22.22 -18.82 -5.74
N LEU A 305 -21.41 -19.33 -4.80
CA LEU A 305 -20.56 -18.51 -3.92
C LEU A 305 -19.60 -17.59 -4.70
N THR A 306 -19.07 -18.06 -5.84
CA THR A 306 -18.23 -17.25 -6.74
C THR A 306 -18.92 -15.99 -7.23
N LEU A 307 -20.20 -16.05 -7.61
CA LEU A 307 -20.96 -14.87 -8.04
C LEU A 307 -21.19 -13.91 -6.87
N VAL A 308 -21.47 -14.43 -5.67
CA VAL A 308 -21.58 -13.62 -4.45
C VAL A 308 -20.29 -12.85 -4.17
N ASN A 309 -19.13 -13.51 -4.27
CA ASN A 309 -17.83 -12.87 -4.07
C ASN A 309 -17.53 -11.80 -5.13
N LEU A 310 -17.85 -12.07 -6.40
CA LEU A 310 -17.72 -11.11 -7.48
C LEU A 310 -18.57 -9.86 -7.25
N TYR A 311 -19.84 -10.02 -6.89
CA TYR A 311 -20.68 -8.87 -6.54
C TYR A 311 -20.16 -8.14 -5.30
N LYS A 312 -19.56 -8.83 -4.32
CA LYS A 312 -18.96 -8.23 -3.13
C LYS A 312 -17.75 -7.36 -3.50
N TRP A 313 -16.88 -7.85 -4.39
CA TRP A 313 -15.72 -7.08 -4.87
C TRP A 313 -16.13 -5.84 -5.67
N ILE A 314 -17.06 -5.99 -6.63
CA ILE A 314 -17.62 -4.82 -7.35
C ILE A 314 -18.30 -3.86 -6.37
N GLY A 315 -19.10 -4.37 -5.43
CA GLY A 315 -19.78 -3.55 -4.43
C GLY A 315 -18.80 -2.72 -3.59
N SER A 316 -17.65 -3.30 -3.22
CA SER A 316 -16.57 -2.61 -2.52
C SER A 316 -15.91 -1.52 -3.38
N ILE A 317 -15.64 -1.80 -4.65
CA ILE A 317 -15.09 -0.82 -5.59
C ILE A 317 -16.07 0.35 -5.80
N VAL A 318 -17.34 0.05 -6.06
CA VAL A 318 -18.39 1.06 -6.26
C VAL A 318 -18.59 1.92 -5.01
N TYR A 319 -18.45 1.34 -3.82
CA TYR A 319 -18.42 2.07 -2.56
C TYR A 319 -17.23 3.03 -2.47
N ASN A 320 -16.03 2.60 -2.89
CA ASN A 320 -14.81 3.43 -2.88
C ASN A 320 -14.85 4.57 -3.93
N ILE A 321 -15.55 4.39 -5.05
CA ILE A 321 -15.81 5.45 -6.05
C ILE A 321 -16.97 6.38 -5.59
N GLU A 322 -17.51 6.19 -4.39
CA GLU A 322 -18.60 6.98 -3.79
C GLU A 322 -19.96 6.86 -4.50
N GLU A 323 -20.14 5.82 -5.32
CA GLU A 323 -21.43 5.51 -5.97
C GLU A 323 -22.34 4.68 -5.04
N TYR A 324 -22.64 5.23 -3.86
CA TYR A 324 -23.28 4.51 -2.75
C TYR A 324 -24.61 3.84 -3.09
N SER A 325 -25.42 4.42 -3.99
CA SER A 325 -26.71 3.85 -4.39
C SER A 325 -26.57 2.55 -5.19
N LYS A 326 -25.54 2.45 -6.05
CA LYS A 326 -25.22 1.21 -6.78
C LYS A 326 -24.57 0.18 -5.87
N ALA A 327 -23.70 0.60 -4.95
CA ALA A 327 -23.15 -0.31 -3.95
C ALA A 327 -24.29 -0.94 -3.11
N LEU A 328 -25.25 -0.12 -2.67
CA LEU A 328 -26.39 -0.58 -1.89
C LEU A 328 -27.23 -1.64 -2.63
N SER A 329 -27.48 -1.44 -3.93
CA SER A 329 -28.27 -2.40 -4.72
C SER A 329 -27.55 -3.75 -4.86
N LEU A 330 -26.23 -3.74 -5.06
CA LEU A 330 -25.39 -4.95 -5.11
C LEU A 330 -25.38 -5.70 -3.78
N PHE A 331 -25.13 -5.01 -2.66
CA PHE A 331 -25.12 -5.66 -1.35
C PHE A 331 -26.49 -6.15 -0.91
N LYS A 332 -27.59 -5.48 -1.28
CA LYS A 332 -28.96 -6.01 -1.08
C LYS A 332 -29.23 -7.27 -1.92
N LYS A 333 -28.70 -7.34 -3.15
CA LYS A 333 -28.76 -8.55 -3.99
C LYS A 333 -28.00 -9.71 -3.34
N ILE A 334 -26.78 -9.45 -2.85
CA ILE A 334 -25.97 -10.43 -2.11
C ILE A 334 -26.72 -10.94 -0.87
N LEU A 335 -27.26 -10.02 -0.08
CA LEU A 335 -28.03 -10.34 1.13
C LEU A 335 -29.20 -11.28 0.81
N HIS A 336 -29.95 -10.99 -0.25
CA HIS A 336 -31.08 -11.82 -0.66
C HIS A 336 -30.66 -13.26 -1.03
N ILE A 337 -29.55 -13.40 -1.76
CA ILE A 337 -28.99 -14.72 -2.11
C ILE A 337 -28.57 -15.47 -0.83
N GLN A 338 -27.82 -14.81 0.05
CA GLN A 338 -27.32 -15.41 1.29
C GLN A 338 -28.45 -15.83 2.24
N GLN A 339 -29.52 -15.04 2.35
CA GLN A 339 -30.68 -15.39 3.18
C GLN A 339 -31.44 -16.63 2.69
N GLN A 340 -31.32 -16.98 1.41
CA GLN A 340 -31.94 -18.19 0.85
C GLN A 340 -31.05 -19.43 0.98
N SER A 341 -29.72 -19.25 1.03
CA SER A 341 -28.75 -20.35 0.98
C SER A 341 -28.05 -20.65 2.31
N LEU A 342 -28.01 -19.69 3.23
CA LEU A 342 -27.27 -19.78 4.50
C LEU A 342 -28.22 -19.81 5.70
N ALA A 343 -27.71 -20.36 6.81
CA ALA A 343 -28.41 -20.30 8.09
C ALA A 343 -28.50 -18.85 8.61
N PRO A 344 -29.53 -18.47 9.37
CA PRO A 344 -29.72 -17.09 9.85
C PRO A 344 -28.57 -16.55 10.72
N ASP A 345 -27.82 -17.43 11.37
CA ASP A 345 -26.65 -17.16 12.20
C ASP A 345 -25.32 -17.28 11.42
N HIS A 346 -25.34 -17.38 10.09
CA HIS A 346 -24.12 -17.48 9.32
C HIS A 346 -23.34 -16.15 9.29
N ILE A 347 -22.02 -16.20 9.53
CA ILE A 347 -21.18 -15.00 9.67
C ILE A 347 -21.19 -14.09 8.43
N ASP A 348 -21.27 -14.67 7.23
CA ASP A 348 -21.36 -13.90 5.98
C ASP A 348 -22.59 -12.96 5.92
N LEU A 349 -23.69 -13.30 6.60
CA LEU A 349 -24.84 -12.40 6.72
C LEU A 349 -24.49 -11.17 7.55
N ALA A 350 -23.74 -11.36 8.64
CA ALA A 350 -23.29 -10.25 9.48
C ALA A 350 -22.38 -9.29 8.70
N ASP A 351 -21.47 -9.82 7.89
CA ASP A 351 -20.60 -9.01 7.05
C ASP A 351 -21.39 -8.21 6.03
N THR A 352 -22.33 -8.83 5.32
CA THR A 352 -23.19 -8.13 4.36
C THR A 352 -24.05 -7.07 5.04
N TYR A 353 -24.63 -7.36 6.21
CA TYR A 353 -25.33 -6.35 7.00
C TYR A 353 -24.41 -5.19 7.40
N ASN A 354 -23.17 -5.46 7.80
CA ASN A 354 -22.20 -4.43 8.15
C ASN A 354 -21.83 -3.55 6.93
N TYR A 355 -21.67 -4.13 5.73
CA TYR A 355 -21.45 -3.34 4.51
C TYR A 355 -22.64 -2.44 4.16
N ILE A 356 -23.87 -2.96 4.26
CA ILE A 356 -25.09 -2.16 4.04
C ILE A 356 -25.16 -1.02 5.06
N GLY A 357 -24.87 -1.30 6.33
CA GLY A 357 -24.81 -0.29 7.39
C GLY A 357 -23.79 0.81 7.09
N ASN A 358 -22.58 0.44 6.66
CA ASN A 358 -21.54 1.40 6.26
C ASN A 358 -21.99 2.29 5.08
N ILE A 359 -22.69 1.72 4.09
CA ILE A 359 -23.22 2.47 2.94
C ILE A 359 -24.24 3.50 3.39
N TYR A 360 -25.21 3.11 4.23
CA TYR A 360 -26.18 4.05 4.79
C TYR A 360 -25.52 5.15 5.63
N CYS A 361 -24.47 4.81 6.39
CA CYS A 361 -23.69 5.78 7.14
C CYS A 361 -23.04 6.84 6.22
N LYS A 362 -22.48 6.42 5.08
CA LYS A 362 -21.93 7.34 4.05
C LYS A 362 -23.00 8.18 3.36
N MET A 363 -24.22 7.67 3.25
CA MET A 363 -25.38 8.42 2.77
C MET A 363 -26.00 9.34 3.84
N ASN A 364 -25.43 9.38 5.06
CA ASN A 364 -25.94 10.09 6.24
C ASN A 364 -27.33 9.63 6.73
N ASP A 365 -27.76 8.42 6.35
CA ASP A 365 -28.96 7.79 6.89
C ASP A 365 -28.58 6.93 8.10
N TYR A 366 -28.34 7.58 9.23
CA TYR A 366 -27.84 6.91 10.44
C TYR A 366 -28.85 5.96 11.08
N ALA A 367 -30.15 6.15 10.82
CA ALA A 367 -31.21 5.30 11.38
C ALA A 367 -31.21 3.93 10.69
N GLU A 368 -31.19 3.89 9.36
CA GLU A 368 -31.04 2.63 8.61
C GLU A 368 -29.68 1.99 8.90
N ALA A 369 -28.60 2.78 8.93
CA ALA A 369 -27.28 2.27 9.28
C ALA A 369 -27.29 1.54 10.64
N LEU A 370 -27.89 2.15 11.67
CA LEU A 370 -28.01 1.54 13.00
C LEU A 370 -28.74 0.20 12.93
N ALA A 371 -29.90 0.16 12.27
CA ALA A 371 -30.70 -1.06 12.16
C ALA A 371 -29.91 -2.22 11.50
N TYR A 372 -29.08 -1.94 10.50
CA TYR A 372 -28.24 -2.96 9.86
C TYR A 372 -27.03 -3.35 10.71
N HIS A 373 -26.37 -2.42 11.41
CA HIS A 373 -25.28 -2.75 12.32
C HIS A 373 -25.76 -3.55 13.55
N GLU A 374 -26.96 -3.28 14.05
CA GLU A 374 -27.58 -4.08 15.12
C GLU A 374 -27.88 -5.52 14.66
N LYS A 375 -28.37 -5.70 13.42
CA LYS A 375 -28.53 -7.04 12.83
C LYS A 375 -27.19 -7.77 12.71
N ALA A 376 -26.15 -7.08 12.23
CA ALA A 376 -24.80 -7.64 12.14
C ALA A 376 -24.26 -8.06 13.51
N TYR A 377 -24.45 -7.21 14.53
CA TYR A 377 -24.07 -7.50 15.91
C TYR A 377 -24.83 -8.71 16.46
N ALA A 378 -26.14 -8.80 16.24
CA ALA A 378 -26.96 -9.91 16.73
C ALA A 378 -26.51 -11.26 16.15
N VAL A 379 -26.19 -11.30 14.84
CA VAL A 379 -25.64 -12.51 14.20
C VAL A 379 -24.28 -12.85 14.81
N ARG A 380 -23.33 -11.90 14.85
CA ARG A 380 -22.00 -12.12 15.44
C ARG A 380 -22.06 -12.59 16.90
N GLN A 381 -22.98 -12.05 17.69
CA GLN A 381 -23.17 -12.42 19.09
C GLN A 381 -23.67 -13.86 19.27
N GLN A 382 -24.47 -14.37 18.33
CA GLN A 382 -24.95 -15.74 18.36
C GLN A 382 -23.88 -16.74 17.90
N SER A 383 -23.06 -16.35 16.92
CA SER A 383 -22.18 -17.28 16.19
C SER A 383 -20.74 -17.28 16.69
N LEU A 384 -20.31 -16.23 17.39
CA LEU A 384 -18.92 -16.07 17.83
C LEU A 384 -18.78 -16.22 19.36
N PRO A 385 -17.57 -16.56 19.86
CA PRO A 385 -17.26 -16.49 21.27
C PRO A 385 -17.51 -15.10 21.86
N THR A 386 -17.82 -15.05 23.16
CA THR A 386 -18.10 -13.79 23.89
C THR A 386 -16.95 -12.79 23.87
N ILE A 387 -15.73 -13.26 23.67
CA ILE A 387 -14.52 -12.45 23.49
C ILE A 387 -14.06 -12.66 22.04
N HIS A 388 -14.37 -11.69 21.16
CA HIS A 388 -14.01 -11.74 19.74
C HIS A 388 -13.88 -10.32 19.15
N SER A 389 -12.93 -10.11 18.23
CA SER A 389 -12.66 -8.82 17.57
C SER A 389 -13.87 -8.28 16.81
N ASP A 390 -14.62 -9.14 16.13
CA ASP A 390 -15.78 -8.72 15.33
C ASP A 390 -16.92 -8.17 16.18
N LEU A 391 -17.03 -8.60 17.45
CA LEU A 391 -17.97 -8.02 18.41
C LEU A 391 -17.54 -6.61 18.80
N VAL A 392 -16.24 -6.37 18.99
CA VAL A 392 -15.68 -5.03 19.23
C VAL A 392 -16.01 -4.11 18.05
N LEU A 393 -15.75 -4.56 16.82
CA LEU A 393 -16.04 -3.78 15.60
C LEU A 393 -17.53 -3.42 15.50
N SER A 394 -18.42 -4.37 15.76
CA SER A 394 -19.87 -4.13 15.73
C SER A 394 -20.31 -3.12 16.81
N LEU A 395 -19.81 -3.25 18.04
CA LEU A 395 -20.13 -2.33 19.13
C LEU A 395 -19.59 -0.92 18.85
N ASP A 396 -18.39 -0.80 18.30
CA ASP A 396 -17.81 0.48 17.91
C ASP A 396 -18.63 1.17 16.81
N ASN A 397 -19.05 0.44 15.78
CA ASN A 397 -19.87 0.99 14.71
C ASN A 397 -21.22 1.51 15.24
N ILE A 398 -21.87 0.76 16.13
CA ILE A 398 -23.10 1.19 16.80
C ILE A 398 -22.85 2.43 17.67
N GLY A 399 -21.75 2.45 18.42
CA GLY A 399 -21.35 3.60 19.24
C GLY A 399 -21.14 4.88 18.41
N VAL A 400 -20.44 4.77 17.28
CA VAL A 400 -20.22 5.89 16.34
C VAL A 400 -21.55 6.40 15.76
N LEU A 401 -22.49 5.52 15.43
CA LEU A 401 -23.81 5.93 14.93
C LEU A 401 -24.60 6.69 15.99
N HIS A 402 -24.61 6.21 17.24
CA HIS A 402 -25.22 6.96 18.33
C HIS A 402 -24.55 8.32 18.54
N TYR A 403 -23.22 8.40 18.43
CA TYR A 403 -22.50 9.67 18.49
C TYR A 403 -22.93 10.64 17.38
N ASN A 404 -23.00 10.17 16.12
CA ASN A 404 -23.41 10.99 14.97
C ASN A 404 -24.88 11.45 15.08
N MET A 405 -25.75 10.66 15.70
CA MET A 405 -27.14 11.03 15.99
C MET A 405 -27.29 11.96 17.22
N GLY A 406 -26.21 12.30 17.92
CA GLY A 406 -26.25 13.09 19.16
C GLY A 406 -26.70 12.31 20.40
N ASN A 407 -26.86 10.99 20.29
CA ASN A 407 -27.24 10.09 21.39
C ASN A 407 -26.02 9.72 22.25
N TYR A 408 -25.35 10.71 22.82
CA TYR A 408 -24.05 10.54 23.48
C TYR A 408 -24.03 9.53 24.62
N SER A 409 -25.10 9.45 25.42
CA SER A 409 -25.18 8.46 26.51
C SER A 409 -25.18 7.02 26.00
N GLN A 410 -25.83 6.74 24.87
CA GLN A 410 -25.79 5.41 24.25
C GLN A 410 -24.42 5.14 23.63
N ALA A 411 -23.83 6.14 22.96
CA ALA A 411 -22.49 6.02 22.40
C ALA A 411 -21.45 5.60 23.46
N LEU A 412 -21.47 6.22 24.65
CA LEU A 412 -20.61 5.83 25.77
C LEU A 412 -20.85 4.38 26.20
N ILE A 413 -22.10 3.93 26.33
CA ILE A 413 -22.42 2.55 26.71
C ILE A 413 -21.79 1.56 25.72
N TYR A 414 -21.96 1.78 24.43
CA TYR A 414 -21.42 0.88 23.40
C TYR A 414 -19.89 0.90 23.33
N HIS A 415 -19.26 2.09 23.40
CA HIS A 415 -17.80 2.19 23.42
C HIS A 415 -17.18 1.60 24.69
N HIS A 416 -17.82 1.72 25.86
CA HIS A 416 -17.35 1.04 27.07
C HIS A 416 -17.50 -0.48 26.97
N LYS A 417 -18.60 -1.01 26.42
CA LYS A 417 -18.75 -2.45 26.15
C LYS A 417 -17.66 -2.96 25.21
N SER A 418 -17.40 -2.21 24.14
CA SER A 418 -16.33 -2.48 23.17
C SER A 418 -14.96 -2.54 23.86
N LEU A 419 -14.63 -1.53 24.67
CA LEU A 419 -13.39 -1.46 25.44
C LEU A 419 -13.23 -2.66 26.38
N VAL A 420 -14.28 -3.08 27.08
CA VAL A 420 -14.23 -4.23 28.01
C VAL A 420 -13.88 -5.52 27.27
N ILE A 421 -14.49 -5.77 26.11
CA ILE A 421 -14.16 -6.95 25.29
C ILE A 421 -12.73 -6.84 24.76
N GLN A 422 -12.33 -5.67 24.24
CA GLN A 422 -10.99 -5.44 23.71
C GLN A 422 -9.90 -5.63 24.78
N GLN A 423 -10.16 -5.29 26.04
CA GLN A 423 -9.22 -5.51 27.16
C GLN A 423 -9.06 -6.99 27.55
N GLN A 424 -10.01 -7.84 27.17
CA GLN A 424 -9.98 -9.28 27.45
C GLN A 424 -9.37 -10.10 26.30
N LEU A 425 -9.14 -9.50 25.13
CA LEU A 425 -8.48 -10.16 24.02
C LEU A 425 -7.00 -10.46 24.35
N PRO A 426 -6.48 -11.66 24.02
CA PRO A 426 -5.07 -12.00 24.24
C PRO A 426 -4.14 -10.98 23.56
N SER A 427 -3.25 -10.42 24.35
CA SER A 427 -2.35 -9.29 24.07
C SER A 427 -1.66 -9.33 22.70
N VAL A 428 -2.20 -8.59 21.72
CA VAL A 428 -1.47 -8.11 20.53
C VAL A 428 -1.94 -6.71 20.09
N ASP A 429 -3.20 -6.34 20.31
CA ASP A 429 -3.76 -5.07 19.80
C ASP A 429 -4.00 -4.02 20.90
N GLN A 430 -2.91 -3.55 21.53
CA GLN A 430 -2.97 -2.37 22.40
C GLN A 430 -3.47 -1.13 21.63
N LEU A 431 -3.24 -1.05 20.31
CA LEU A 431 -3.73 0.05 19.49
C LEU A 431 -5.27 0.11 19.45
N GLY A 432 -5.96 -1.03 19.50
CA GLY A 432 -7.42 -1.10 19.63
C GLY A 432 -7.95 -0.44 20.92
N TRP A 433 -7.20 -0.50 22.03
CA TRP A 433 -7.54 0.26 23.25
C TRP A 433 -7.46 1.76 23.02
N SER A 434 -6.41 2.22 22.33
CA SER A 434 -6.28 3.64 22.01
C SER A 434 -7.44 4.14 21.16
N LYS A 435 -7.93 3.34 20.20
CA LYS A 435 -9.09 3.72 19.39
C LYS A 435 -10.37 3.82 20.23
N SER A 436 -10.58 2.87 21.13
CA SER A 436 -11.72 2.91 22.06
C SER A 436 -11.67 4.14 22.97
N TYR A 437 -10.49 4.46 23.51
CA TYR A 437 -10.30 5.67 24.32
C TYR A 437 -10.48 6.96 23.52
N ASP A 438 -9.98 7.05 22.28
CA ASP A 438 -10.25 8.18 21.39
C ASP A 438 -11.75 8.38 21.17
N ASN A 439 -12.50 7.30 20.91
CA ASN A 439 -13.95 7.37 20.70
C ASN A 439 -14.70 7.87 21.94
N ILE A 440 -14.36 7.32 23.12
CA ILE A 440 -14.94 7.78 24.40
C ILE A 440 -14.60 9.26 24.64
N ALA A 441 -13.36 9.67 24.39
CA ALA A 441 -12.91 11.05 24.52
C ALA A 441 -13.68 11.99 23.57
N ASN A 442 -13.89 11.60 22.31
CA ASN A 442 -14.68 12.35 21.34
C ASN A 442 -16.12 12.56 21.84
N VAL A 443 -16.74 11.54 22.45
CA VAL A 443 -18.09 11.65 23.01
C VAL A 443 -18.11 12.67 24.17
N HIS A 444 -17.18 12.57 25.12
CA HIS A 444 -17.08 13.55 26.21
C HIS A 444 -16.79 14.97 25.70
N TYR A 445 -15.93 15.11 24.68
CA TYR A 445 -15.62 16.39 24.06
C TYR A 445 -16.87 17.04 23.47
N SER A 446 -17.68 16.28 22.74
CA SER A 446 -18.95 16.75 22.15
C SER A 446 -20.04 17.01 23.20
N MET A 447 -19.96 16.40 24.37
CA MET A 447 -20.79 16.74 25.54
C MET A 447 -20.28 17.97 26.30
N HIS A 448 -19.20 18.62 25.85
CA HIS A 448 -18.49 19.70 26.54
C HIS A 448 -17.87 19.29 27.90
N ASP A 449 -17.71 17.98 28.15
CA ASP A 449 -16.97 17.45 29.29
C ASP A 449 -15.49 17.30 28.94
N TYR A 450 -14.84 18.46 28.79
CA TYR A 450 -13.45 18.54 28.34
C TYR A 450 -12.46 17.92 29.34
N VAL A 451 -12.82 17.80 30.62
CA VAL A 451 -11.95 17.19 31.64
C VAL A 451 -11.86 15.69 31.41
N GLN A 452 -12.99 15.01 31.24
CA GLN A 452 -12.99 13.57 30.92
C GLN A 452 -12.42 13.30 29.52
N ALA A 453 -12.75 14.14 28.53
CA ALA A 453 -12.16 14.02 27.20
C ALA A 453 -10.63 14.04 27.24
N LEU A 454 -10.05 14.98 27.99
CA LEU A 454 -8.60 15.10 28.16
C LEU A 454 -7.97 13.86 28.81
N GLU A 455 -8.63 13.29 29.83
CA GLU A 455 -8.15 12.08 30.49
C GLU A 455 -8.06 10.90 29.51
N PHE A 456 -9.13 10.68 28.73
CA PHE A 456 -9.17 9.58 27.77
C PHE A 456 -8.23 9.80 26.58
N TYR A 457 -8.13 11.01 26.02
CA TYR A 457 -7.15 11.30 24.96
C TYR A 457 -5.70 11.08 25.43
N LYS A 458 -5.38 11.40 26.69
CA LYS A 458 -4.03 11.13 27.24
C LYS A 458 -3.74 9.65 27.34
N ARG A 459 -4.69 8.84 27.84
CA ARG A 459 -4.54 7.37 27.87
C ARG A 459 -4.36 6.79 26.47
N ALA A 460 -5.11 7.29 25.49
CA ALA A 460 -4.96 6.91 24.09
C ALA A 460 -3.56 7.26 23.55
N LEU A 461 -3.08 8.48 23.80
CA LEU A 461 -1.74 8.93 23.39
C LEU A 461 -0.63 8.09 24.04
N GLU A 462 -0.73 7.81 25.35
CA GLU A 462 0.25 6.98 26.07
C GLU A 462 0.42 5.61 25.43
N ILE A 463 -0.70 4.97 25.06
CA ILE A 463 -0.68 3.66 24.39
C ILE A 463 -0.07 3.77 22.99
N LYS A 464 -0.46 4.78 22.20
CA LYS A 464 0.14 5.02 20.87
C LYS A 464 1.66 5.22 20.98
N GLN A 465 2.13 5.98 21.96
CA GLN A 465 3.57 6.23 22.18
C GLN A 465 4.35 5.00 22.62
N GLN A 466 3.71 4.03 23.28
CA GLN A 466 4.33 2.76 23.67
C GLN A 466 4.40 1.74 22.52
N SER A 467 3.73 2.01 21.38
CA SER A 467 3.81 1.16 20.20
C SER A 467 5.24 1.15 19.63
N PRO A 468 5.80 0.00 19.20
CA PRO A 468 7.15 -0.08 18.62
C PRO A 468 7.34 0.74 17.34
N SER A 469 6.26 0.98 16.61
CA SER A 469 6.24 1.80 15.39
C SER A 469 4.95 2.62 15.36
N PRO A 470 4.90 3.75 16.09
CA PRO A 470 3.70 4.58 16.12
C PRO A 470 3.51 5.28 14.77
N ALA A 471 2.33 5.15 14.18
CA ALA A 471 2.00 5.88 12.97
C ALA A 471 2.06 7.40 13.26
N PRO A 472 2.87 8.19 12.53
CA PRO A 472 3.01 9.63 12.79
C PRO A 472 1.66 10.36 12.81
N ILE A 473 0.76 9.99 11.88
CA ILE A 473 -0.56 10.60 11.74
C ILE A 473 -1.43 10.43 13.00
N ASP A 474 -1.33 9.29 13.68
CA ASP A 474 -2.11 9.02 14.90
C ASP A 474 -1.60 9.82 16.09
N LEU A 475 -0.28 10.01 16.19
CA LEU A 475 0.31 10.87 17.22
C LEU A 475 -0.08 12.33 17.00
N ILE A 476 0.01 12.81 15.75
CA ILE A 476 -0.40 14.17 15.37
C ILE A 476 -1.85 14.42 15.76
N ARG A 477 -2.77 13.54 15.35
CA ARG A 477 -4.20 13.64 15.69
C ARG A 477 -4.44 13.66 17.20
N SER A 478 -3.70 12.84 17.95
CA SER A 478 -3.82 12.81 19.42
C SER A 478 -3.36 14.12 20.06
N PHE A 479 -2.24 14.68 19.63
CA PHE A 479 -1.75 15.97 20.10
C PHE A 479 -2.68 17.12 19.72
N THR A 480 -3.24 17.12 18.51
CA THR A 480 -4.24 18.11 18.09
C THR A 480 -5.49 18.03 18.96
N ASN A 481 -6.07 16.84 19.18
CA ASN A 481 -7.25 16.67 20.03
C ASN A 481 -7.00 17.12 21.48
N ILE A 482 -5.82 16.81 22.03
CA ILE A 482 -5.42 17.28 23.36
C ILE A 482 -5.26 18.81 23.37
N GLY A 483 -4.67 19.38 22.31
CA GLY A 483 -4.55 20.82 22.11
C GLY A 483 -5.90 21.52 22.10
N ASP A 484 -6.85 21.03 21.29
CA ASP A 484 -8.22 21.54 21.18
C ASP A 484 -8.96 21.45 22.53
N THR A 485 -8.75 20.35 23.25
CA THR A 485 -9.34 20.16 24.58
C THR A 485 -8.77 21.14 25.60
N TYR A 486 -7.46 21.41 25.58
CA TYR A 486 -6.86 22.44 26.43
C TYR A 486 -7.30 23.85 26.03
N ASP A 487 -7.49 24.13 24.74
CA ASP A 487 -8.03 25.41 24.26
C ASP A 487 -9.43 25.66 24.83
N CYS A 488 -10.32 24.65 24.77
CA CYS A 488 -11.66 24.72 25.36
C CYS A 488 -11.64 24.90 26.89
N LEU A 489 -10.64 24.33 27.57
CA LEU A 489 -10.40 24.53 29.01
C LEU A 489 -9.72 25.89 29.33
N ASN A 490 -9.43 26.72 28.33
CA ASN A 490 -8.67 27.97 28.44
C ASN A 490 -7.25 27.79 29.01
N HIS A 491 -6.67 26.59 28.88
CA HIS A 491 -5.28 26.28 29.26
C HIS A 491 -4.33 26.51 28.07
N TYR A 492 -4.28 27.75 27.56
CA TYR A 492 -3.58 28.10 26.32
C TYR A 492 -2.09 27.70 26.26
N PRO A 493 -1.28 27.78 27.33
CA PRO A 493 0.11 27.32 27.28
C PRO A 493 0.23 25.81 27.00
N LYS A 494 -0.68 24.99 27.55
CA LYS A 494 -0.70 23.54 27.32
C LYS A 494 -1.25 23.19 25.94
N ALA A 495 -2.23 23.96 25.46
CA ALA A 495 -2.73 23.85 24.10
C ALA A 495 -1.60 24.12 23.09
N LEU A 496 -0.89 25.24 23.25
CA LEU A 496 0.27 25.62 22.44
C LEU A 496 1.32 24.52 22.40
N GLN A 497 1.73 23.99 23.56
CA GLN A 497 2.70 22.89 23.63
C GLN A 497 2.23 21.64 22.88
N SER A 498 0.93 21.32 22.94
CA SER A 498 0.39 20.15 22.25
C SER A 498 0.42 20.33 20.73
N TYR A 499 0.04 21.51 20.22
CA TYR A 499 0.16 21.81 18.78
C TYR A 499 1.61 21.87 18.30
N GLU A 500 2.55 22.37 19.12
CA GLU A 500 3.99 22.36 18.79
C GLU A 500 4.54 20.93 18.68
N ASN A 501 4.10 20.01 19.54
CA ASN A 501 4.45 18.59 19.43
C ASN A 501 3.89 17.97 18.13
N ALA A 502 2.64 18.27 17.78
CA ALA A 502 2.04 17.83 16.52
C ALA A 502 2.83 18.34 15.30
N LEU A 503 3.17 19.64 15.29
CA LEU A 503 3.95 20.26 14.23
C LEU A 503 5.35 19.64 14.09
N ALA A 504 6.03 19.36 15.20
CA ALA A 504 7.35 18.74 15.19
C ALA A 504 7.34 17.36 14.52
N ILE A 505 6.33 16.54 14.81
CA ILE A 505 6.16 15.22 14.16
C ILE A 505 5.86 15.40 12.67
N GLN A 506 4.99 16.36 12.31
CA GLN A 506 4.66 16.62 10.92
C GLN A 506 5.88 17.02 10.09
N GLN A 507 6.72 17.91 10.62
CA GLN A 507 7.95 18.39 9.96
C GLN A 507 9.00 17.29 9.78
N GLN A 508 9.02 16.29 10.66
CA GLN A 508 9.95 15.15 10.56
C GLN A 508 9.44 14.08 9.59
N SER A 509 8.13 13.92 9.46
CA SER A 509 7.52 12.77 8.79
C SER A 509 6.96 13.07 7.39
N PHE A 510 6.68 14.34 7.06
CA PHE A 510 6.03 14.73 5.81
C PHE A 510 6.78 15.86 5.08
N PRO A 511 6.59 15.98 3.75
CA PRO A 511 7.12 17.10 2.97
C PRO A 511 6.65 18.47 3.46
N THR A 512 7.40 19.51 3.15
CA THR A 512 7.15 20.89 3.62
C THR A 512 5.84 21.51 3.12
N ASN A 513 5.24 20.96 2.07
CA ASN A 513 3.96 21.39 1.50
C ASN A 513 2.77 20.51 1.94
N TYR A 514 2.95 19.65 2.94
CA TYR A 514 1.85 18.83 3.47
C TYR A 514 0.71 19.72 3.99
N PRO A 515 -0.52 19.61 3.45
CA PRO A 515 -1.60 20.56 3.74
C PRO A 515 -1.89 20.77 5.24
N ASP A 516 -1.81 19.72 6.05
CA ASP A 516 -2.09 19.78 7.48
C ASP A 516 -1.02 20.54 8.30
N LEU A 517 0.16 20.83 7.72
CA LEU A 517 1.14 21.73 8.33
C LEU A 517 0.53 23.13 8.51
N SER A 518 -0.27 23.59 7.55
CA SER A 518 -0.90 24.90 7.63
C SER A 518 -1.85 25.01 8.81
N LYS A 519 -2.62 23.95 9.10
CA LYS A 519 -3.53 23.89 10.23
C LYS A 519 -2.77 23.97 11.55
N SER A 520 -1.67 23.23 11.71
CA SER A 520 -0.85 23.29 12.92
C SER A 520 -0.24 24.68 13.15
N TYR A 521 0.30 25.33 12.10
CA TYR A 521 0.78 26.70 12.22
C TYR A 521 -0.35 27.68 12.59
N TYR A 522 -1.54 27.48 12.02
CA TYR A 522 -2.71 28.29 12.32
C TYR A 522 -3.15 28.14 13.79
N ASP A 523 -3.24 26.91 14.31
CA ASP A 523 -3.63 26.65 15.70
C ASP A 523 -2.58 27.16 16.70
N ILE A 524 -1.29 27.04 16.39
CA ILE A 524 -0.20 27.68 17.14
C ILE A 524 -0.37 29.20 17.15
N GLY A 525 -0.63 29.81 15.98
CA GLY A 525 -0.86 31.25 15.86
C GLY A 525 -2.04 31.73 16.69
N ARG A 526 -3.15 30.97 16.70
CA ARG A 526 -4.33 31.23 17.54
C ARG A 526 -3.96 31.21 19.02
N MET A 527 -3.22 30.20 19.49
CA MET A 527 -2.82 30.11 20.90
C MET A 527 -1.87 31.23 21.30
N GLN A 528 -0.93 31.58 20.42
CA GLN A 528 -0.03 32.72 20.63
C GLN A 528 -0.79 34.05 20.72
N TYR A 529 -1.81 34.25 19.87
CA TYR A 529 -2.66 35.43 19.93
C TYR A 529 -3.45 35.52 21.24
N LYS A 530 -4.07 34.41 21.70
CA LYS A 530 -4.75 34.34 23.01
C LYS A 530 -3.83 34.56 24.21
N LEU A 531 -2.53 34.36 24.04
CA LEU A 531 -1.47 34.63 25.02
C LEU A 531 -0.86 36.04 24.88
N ASP A 532 -1.47 36.92 24.07
CA ASP A 532 -0.98 38.27 23.74
C ASP A 532 0.42 38.31 23.08
N LYS A 533 0.90 37.19 22.53
CA LYS A 533 2.18 37.08 21.81
C LYS A 533 2.00 37.45 20.33
N ASN A 534 1.51 38.65 20.07
CA ASN A 534 1.06 39.10 18.74
C ASN A 534 2.12 38.96 17.63
N LEU A 535 3.41 39.24 17.89
CA LEU A 535 4.47 39.09 16.88
C LEU A 535 4.74 37.63 16.51
N GLN A 536 4.64 36.71 17.48
CA GLN A 536 4.79 35.27 17.20
C GLN A 536 3.57 34.76 16.45
N ALA A 537 2.37 35.16 16.87
CA ALA A 537 1.12 34.83 16.19
C ALA A 537 1.14 35.27 14.72
N LEU A 538 1.61 36.49 14.44
CA LEU A 538 1.79 37.00 13.09
C LEU A 538 2.67 36.06 12.26
N SER A 539 3.86 35.71 12.76
CA SER A 539 4.79 34.81 12.06
C SER A 539 4.19 33.42 11.81
N SER A 540 3.44 32.87 12.77
CA SER A 540 2.78 31.57 12.62
C SER A 540 1.66 31.62 11.58
N PHE A 541 0.83 32.66 11.58
CA PHE A 541 -0.23 32.84 10.58
C PHE A 541 0.33 33.10 9.17
N GLU A 542 1.43 33.82 9.03
CA GLU A 542 2.11 34.02 7.74
C GLU A 542 2.62 32.70 7.16
N LYS A 543 3.22 31.83 7.99
CA LYS A 543 3.62 30.48 7.57
C LYS A 543 2.43 29.61 7.19
N ALA A 544 1.32 29.66 7.95
CA ALA A 544 0.10 28.95 7.61
C ALA A 544 -0.43 29.39 6.23
N LEU A 545 -0.44 30.71 5.98
CA LEU A 545 -0.88 31.28 4.71
C LEU A 545 0.01 30.86 3.54
N GLU A 546 1.33 30.86 3.71
CA GLU A 546 2.27 30.43 2.67
C GLU A 546 2.00 28.99 2.23
N VAL A 547 1.85 28.06 3.19
CA VAL A 547 1.53 26.66 2.89
C VAL A 547 0.17 26.53 2.22
N GLN A 548 -0.85 27.26 2.70
CA GLN A 548 -2.19 27.24 2.10
C GLN A 548 -2.19 27.74 0.66
N GLN A 549 -1.45 28.80 0.35
CA GLN A 549 -1.37 29.35 -1.01
C GLN A 549 -0.69 28.41 -2.00
N GLN A 550 0.21 27.55 -1.54
CA GLN A 550 0.86 26.52 -2.36
C GLN A 550 -0.02 25.29 -2.55
N ALA A 551 -0.79 24.90 -1.53
CA ALA A 551 -1.54 23.64 -1.51
C ALA A 551 -3.00 23.76 -1.94
N LEU A 552 -3.64 24.92 -1.76
CA LEU A 552 -5.08 25.09 -1.89
C LEU A 552 -5.46 25.99 -3.07
N PRO A 553 -6.65 25.79 -3.68
CA PRO A 553 -7.20 26.72 -4.65
C PRO A 553 -7.34 28.14 -4.10
N SER A 554 -7.18 29.15 -4.97
CA SER A 554 -7.24 30.57 -4.57
C SER A 554 -8.58 31.04 -3.98
N ASN A 555 -9.62 30.22 -4.03
CA ASN A 555 -10.94 30.48 -3.47
C ASN A 555 -11.26 29.65 -2.21
N HIS A 556 -10.27 28.96 -1.63
CA HIS A 556 -10.49 28.08 -0.50
C HIS A 556 -10.88 28.85 0.79
N PRO A 557 -11.90 28.41 1.56
CA PRO A 557 -12.34 29.08 2.79
C PRO A 557 -11.24 29.28 3.85
N ASP A 558 -10.31 28.34 3.98
CA ASP A 558 -9.21 28.44 4.96
C ASP A 558 -8.35 29.69 4.77
N LEU A 559 -8.18 30.17 3.53
CA LEU A 559 -7.48 31.42 3.25
C LEU A 559 -8.19 32.61 3.92
N ILE A 560 -9.53 32.64 3.91
CA ILE A 560 -10.32 33.69 4.56
C ILE A 560 -10.11 33.68 6.07
N THR A 561 -10.12 32.48 6.67
CA THR A 561 -9.92 32.28 8.10
C THR A 561 -8.53 32.76 8.53
N THR A 562 -7.49 32.42 7.78
CA THR A 562 -6.11 32.87 8.03
C THR A 562 -5.97 34.38 7.83
N TYR A 563 -6.51 34.96 6.75
CA TYR A 563 -6.49 36.41 6.53
C TYR A 563 -7.25 37.19 7.62
N THR A 564 -8.33 36.63 8.16
CA THR A 564 -9.10 37.29 9.23
C THR A 564 -8.26 37.31 10.50
N SER A 565 -7.61 36.19 10.82
CA SER A 565 -6.72 36.09 11.97
C SER A 565 -5.52 37.04 11.84
N LEU A 566 -4.91 37.13 10.65
CA LEU A 566 -3.86 38.11 10.34
C LEU A 566 -4.36 39.56 10.52
N ALA A 567 -5.57 39.87 10.05
CA ALA A 567 -6.15 41.20 10.20
C ALA A 567 -6.38 41.56 11.68
N ASP A 568 -6.81 40.59 12.49
CA ASP A 568 -7.03 40.76 13.93
C ASP A 568 -5.70 40.99 14.67
N VAL A 569 -4.63 40.27 14.31
CA VAL A 569 -3.29 40.50 14.87
C VAL A 569 -2.76 41.89 14.47
N HIS A 570 -2.89 42.29 13.20
CA HIS A 570 -2.50 43.62 12.74
C HIS A 570 -3.29 44.73 13.46
N ASN A 571 -4.59 44.52 13.69
CA ASN A 571 -5.43 45.42 14.47
C ASN A 571 -4.94 45.54 15.92
N SER A 572 -4.54 44.44 16.57
CA SER A 572 -3.95 44.45 17.91
C SER A 572 -2.59 45.16 17.94
N LEU A 573 -1.81 45.06 16.88
CA LEU A 573 -0.54 45.76 16.70
C LEU A 573 -0.68 47.22 16.24
N SER A 574 -1.91 47.72 16.06
CA SER A 574 -2.21 49.05 15.49
C SER A 574 -1.69 49.28 14.06
N ASP A 575 -1.36 48.21 13.33
CA ASP A 575 -0.99 48.25 11.90
C ASP A 575 -2.26 48.18 11.03
N TYR A 576 -3.09 49.21 11.14
CA TYR A 576 -4.43 49.22 10.55
C TYR A 576 -4.42 49.17 9.02
N SER A 577 -3.36 49.63 8.36
CA SER A 577 -3.24 49.58 6.90
C SER A 577 -3.10 48.14 6.40
N LYS A 578 -2.27 47.32 7.07
CA LYS A 578 -2.16 45.89 6.75
C LYS A 578 -3.43 45.12 7.10
N ALA A 579 -4.09 45.45 8.22
CA ALA A 579 -5.38 44.86 8.57
C ALA A 579 -6.42 45.09 7.46
N LEU A 580 -6.52 46.32 6.94
CA LEU A 580 -7.40 46.64 5.81
C LEU A 580 -7.02 45.87 4.53
N SER A 581 -5.73 45.74 4.24
CA SER A 581 -5.26 44.94 3.10
C SER A 581 -5.65 43.46 3.20
N SER A 582 -5.57 42.87 4.40
CA SER A 582 -6.05 41.50 4.65
C SER A 582 -7.57 41.38 4.43
N TYR A 583 -8.38 42.35 4.86
CA TYR A 583 -9.82 42.34 4.58
C TYR A 583 -10.15 42.52 3.09
N GLU A 584 -9.34 43.28 2.34
CA GLU A 584 -9.49 43.38 0.89
C GLU A 584 -9.25 42.03 0.21
N LYS A 585 -8.24 41.26 0.66
CA LYS A 585 -8.00 39.89 0.19
C LYS A 585 -9.17 38.95 0.52
N ILE A 586 -9.76 39.07 1.71
CA ILE A 586 -10.97 38.30 2.06
C ILE A 586 -12.11 38.63 1.09
N LEU A 587 -12.35 39.91 0.80
CA LEU A 587 -13.39 40.31 -0.15
C LEU A 587 -13.12 39.81 -1.58
N GLU A 588 -11.87 39.77 -2.03
CA GLU A 588 -11.49 39.18 -3.33
C GLU A 588 -11.83 37.69 -3.39
N ILE A 589 -11.52 36.93 -2.33
CA ILE A 589 -11.80 35.51 -2.23
C ILE A 589 -13.31 35.26 -2.18
N GLN A 590 -14.03 35.99 -1.33
CA GLN A 590 -15.49 35.90 -1.19
C GLN A 590 -16.23 36.16 -2.51
N LYS A 591 -15.73 37.07 -3.35
CA LYS A 591 -16.29 37.33 -4.69
C LYS A 591 -16.11 36.18 -5.67
N ARG A 592 -15.06 35.37 -5.50
CA ARG A 592 -14.78 34.19 -6.34
C ARG A 592 -15.57 32.96 -5.90
N MET A 593 -16.07 32.93 -4.67
CA MET A 593 -16.92 31.85 -4.17
C MET A 593 -18.36 31.99 -4.70
N SER A 594 -18.90 30.90 -5.26
CA SER A 594 -20.30 30.82 -5.73
C SER A 594 -21.03 29.70 -4.98
N PRO A 595 -22.23 29.95 -4.40
CA PRO A 595 -22.95 31.22 -4.39
C PRO A 595 -22.38 32.22 -3.37
N CYS A 596 -22.38 33.51 -3.70
CA CYS A 596 -22.01 34.56 -2.76
C CYS A 596 -22.98 34.62 -1.57
N ASN A 597 -22.45 34.55 -0.35
CA ASN A 597 -23.21 34.72 0.89
C ASN A 597 -23.18 36.20 1.34
N PRO A 598 -24.28 36.96 1.21
CA PRO A 598 -24.28 38.38 1.56
C PRO A 598 -24.00 38.63 3.05
N VAL A 599 -24.26 37.65 3.93
CA VAL A 599 -23.99 37.75 5.37
C VAL A 599 -22.48 37.77 5.64
N GLU A 600 -21.71 36.89 5.00
CA GLU A 600 -20.25 36.83 5.14
C GLU A 600 -19.57 38.12 4.66
N PHE A 601 -19.99 38.64 3.50
CA PHE A 601 -19.55 39.95 3.03
C PHE A 601 -19.85 41.06 4.03
N SER A 602 -21.04 41.02 4.64
CA SER A 602 -21.44 42.01 5.64
C SER A 602 -20.52 41.97 6.87
N ASN A 603 -20.12 40.77 7.30
CA ASN A 603 -19.21 40.61 8.44
C ASN A 603 -17.81 41.16 8.12
N THR A 604 -17.28 40.90 6.92
CA THR A 604 -16.01 41.50 6.48
C THR A 604 -16.09 43.03 6.47
N TYR A 605 -17.18 43.63 5.98
CA TYR A 605 -17.36 45.08 5.98
C TYR A 605 -17.54 45.67 7.38
N VAL A 606 -18.13 44.93 8.34
CA VAL A 606 -18.16 45.33 9.75
C VAL A 606 -16.73 45.44 10.29
N ASN A 607 -15.87 44.44 10.01
CA ASN A 607 -14.49 44.45 10.47
C ASN A 607 -13.66 45.59 9.85
N ILE A 608 -13.87 45.87 8.55
CA ILE A 608 -13.30 47.03 7.87
C ILE A 608 -13.76 48.33 8.54
N ALA A 609 -15.06 48.49 8.80
CA ALA A 609 -15.62 49.70 9.40
C ALA A 609 -15.06 49.92 10.82
N ASN A 610 -14.98 48.87 11.62
CA ASN A 610 -14.37 48.89 12.95
C ASN A 610 -12.88 49.30 12.90
N THR A 611 -12.14 48.77 11.94
CA THR A 611 -10.73 49.12 11.73
C THR A 611 -10.58 50.59 11.34
N GLN A 612 -11.41 51.09 10.42
CA GLN A 612 -11.44 52.51 10.01
C GLN A 612 -11.80 53.44 11.18
N LEU A 613 -12.71 53.04 12.07
CA LEU A 613 -13.00 53.78 13.30
C LEU A 613 -11.78 53.85 14.23
N LYS A 614 -11.05 52.74 14.41
CA LYS A 614 -9.81 52.72 15.20
C LYS A 614 -8.72 53.62 14.60
N MET A 615 -8.68 53.74 13.27
CA MET A 615 -7.82 54.71 12.55
C MET A 615 -8.27 56.18 12.69
N GLY A 616 -9.48 56.43 13.17
CA GLY A 616 -10.09 57.78 13.21
C GLY A 616 -10.77 58.23 11.92
N ASP A 617 -10.84 57.38 10.88
CA ASP A 617 -11.48 57.69 9.59
C ASP A 617 -13.00 57.41 9.64
N ARG A 618 -13.71 58.26 10.39
CA ARG A 618 -15.18 58.17 10.55
C ARG A 618 -15.94 58.24 9.21
N PRO A 619 -15.57 59.08 8.23
CA PRO A 619 -16.26 59.11 6.94
C PRO A 619 -16.20 57.78 6.20
N LYS A 620 -15.02 57.15 6.11
CA LYS A 620 -14.91 55.83 5.45
C LYS A 620 -15.64 54.74 6.24
N ALA A 621 -15.56 54.76 7.57
CA ALA A 621 -16.30 53.83 8.41
C ALA A 621 -17.81 53.89 8.17
N LEU A 622 -18.38 55.10 8.04
CA LEU A 622 -19.79 55.30 7.74
C LEU A 622 -20.18 54.66 6.40
N VAL A 623 -19.37 54.86 5.35
CA VAL A 623 -19.59 54.24 4.03
C VAL A 623 -19.53 52.71 4.12
N SER A 624 -18.58 52.16 4.88
CA SER A 624 -18.48 50.72 5.11
C SER A 624 -19.71 50.17 5.84
N TYR A 625 -20.20 50.85 6.87
CA TYR A 625 -21.44 50.47 7.57
C TYR A 625 -22.69 50.57 6.69
N GLN A 626 -22.76 51.55 5.79
CA GLN A 626 -23.85 51.63 4.81
C GLN A 626 -23.85 50.39 3.89
N LYS A 627 -22.67 49.91 3.46
CA LYS A 627 -22.57 48.65 2.70
C LYS A 627 -23.04 47.44 3.50
N VAL A 628 -22.71 47.37 4.80
CA VAL A 628 -23.21 46.31 5.70
C VAL A 628 -24.74 46.28 5.71
N LEU A 629 -25.38 47.44 5.85
CA LEU A 629 -26.85 47.56 5.89
C LEU A 629 -27.48 47.03 4.59
N ILE A 630 -26.96 47.45 3.44
CA ILE A 630 -27.43 47.00 2.13
C ILE A 630 -27.30 45.48 2.01
N LEU A 631 -26.15 44.92 2.36
CA LEU A 631 -25.90 43.47 2.25
C LEU A 631 -26.82 42.64 3.15
N ARG A 632 -27.07 43.11 4.39
CA ARG A 632 -27.98 42.42 5.32
C ARG A 632 -29.44 42.52 4.87
N GLN A 633 -29.86 43.65 4.29
CA GLN A 633 -31.19 43.80 3.69
C GLN A 633 -31.38 42.82 2.52
N THR A 634 -30.39 42.70 1.63
CA THR A 634 -30.42 41.73 0.54
C THR A 634 -30.50 40.29 1.04
N ALA A 635 -29.76 39.93 2.10
CA ALA A 635 -29.82 38.61 2.71
C ALA A 635 -31.23 38.29 3.26
N LEU A 636 -31.85 39.26 3.95
CA LEU A 636 -33.20 39.12 4.50
C LEU A 636 -34.26 38.95 3.40
N ALA A 637 -34.15 39.74 2.33
CA ALA A 637 -35.06 39.65 1.19
C ALA A 637 -34.97 38.26 0.50
N LYS A 638 -33.75 37.73 0.32
CA LYS A 638 -33.54 36.39 -0.25
C LYS A 638 -34.13 35.30 0.64
N ASN A 639 -33.87 35.34 1.95
CA ASN A 639 -34.45 34.39 2.91
C ASN A 639 -35.99 34.45 2.96
N SER A 640 -36.60 35.62 2.75
CA SER A 640 -38.05 35.75 2.69
C SER A 640 -38.65 35.17 1.41
N LEU A 641 -37.93 35.25 0.29
CA LEU A 641 -38.32 34.68 -1.00
C LEU A 641 -38.24 33.15 -0.97
N ASP A 642 -37.15 32.60 -0.42
CA ASP A 642 -36.95 31.16 -0.25
C ASP A 642 -38.02 30.55 0.68
N ARG A 643 -38.46 31.30 1.71
CA ARG A 643 -39.58 30.92 2.58
C ARG A 643 -40.94 30.95 1.88
N HIS A 644 -41.19 31.93 1.00
CA HIS A 644 -42.44 31.97 0.21
C HIS A 644 -42.50 30.82 -0.80
N GLN A 645 -41.42 30.56 -1.53
CA GLN A 645 -41.34 29.44 -2.48
C GLN A 645 -41.45 28.07 -1.79
N ALA A 646 -40.89 27.92 -0.59
CA ALA A 646 -41.07 26.71 0.22
C ALA A 646 -42.52 26.53 0.73
N CYS A 647 -43.25 27.62 1.00
CA CYS A 647 -44.67 27.55 1.37
C CYS A 647 -45.56 27.23 0.15
N ASP A 648 -45.25 27.77 -1.03
CA ASP A 648 -45.99 27.50 -2.27
C ASP A 648 -45.83 26.03 -2.75
N HIS A 649 -44.73 25.36 -2.39
CA HIS A 649 -44.53 23.93 -2.68
C HIS A 649 -45.18 22.96 -1.69
N VAL A 650 -45.66 23.44 -0.53
CA VAL A 650 -46.39 22.63 0.46
C VAL A 650 -47.91 22.73 0.28
N ALA A 651 -48.38 23.67 -0.54
CA ALA A 651 -49.81 23.84 -0.85
C ALA A 651 -50.19 23.24 -2.22
N HIS A 652 -50.16 21.91 -2.35
CA HIS A 652 -50.97 21.03 -3.25
C HIS A 652 -50.40 19.60 -3.13
N PRO A 653 -51.16 18.56 -2.72
CA PRO A 653 -52.50 18.25 -3.24
C PRO A 653 -53.52 17.82 -2.16
N GLU A 654 -54.73 18.38 -2.21
CA GLU A 654 -56.01 17.68 -1.97
C GLU A 654 -57.12 18.60 -2.50
N ASP A 655 -58.19 17.99 -3.02
CA ASP A 655 -59.36 18.55 -3.72
C ASP A 655 -59.24 18.81 -5.24
N SER A 656 -59.28 17.73 -6.04
CA SER A 656 -60.45 17.36 -6.88
C SER A 656 -60.24 16.05 -7.64
#